data_AF-A0A8I1TT62-F1
#
_entry.id   AF-A0A8I1TT62-F1
#
_cell.length_a   1.000
_cell.length_b   1.000
_cell.length_c   1.000
_cell.angle_alpha   90.00
_cell.angle_beta   90.00
_cell.angle_gamma   90.00
#
_symmetry.space_group_name_H-M   'P 1'
#
loop_
_entity.id
_entity.type
_entity.pdbx_description
1 polymer ?
#
loop_
_entity_poly.entity_id
_entity_poly.type
_entity_poly.pdbx_seq_one_letter_code
_entity_poly.pdbx_strand_id
1 'polypeptide(L)'
;MTRVIGAGLAAMLSASLLVAPLAATAPPASADPAPTPAAAPQVSSDGVAPIAVLLDTSGSMNDDDGAGTLKLRGAKNAVRDIVRNLSPTTVFALRTYPARGGCDGGTYIRPPAPLTNAFGNNSADDVLASVEGITAGGSTPTGEALRALADDLTARGYTAATIVLVSDGESTCGTPPCDVAKQLVSRGFDVTVPTIGFRTSAAGSKELACVAEATGSVYLDASDSGELADRLDSLVRAKLELTVRYDPQPMPGGSTKITAVVRHSGGEDAKDVRVALTLADADAPQARRVAIPPMIRIGNIPAGATIERSWTVGTGPRGDPEKTLFTVSAWATNAVRVTSGGTYTPAEPTYSKDELGELFAGVDDQHPLIVFGDSFSSGEGAGDYFANIRQVPYSCHRSEKTYLGRVFAPRMLRVVACSGAESQALTEPYGATTLSQIAELNSLRYVPGAGVMTFGGNDIGFKEVVTACVLSETCGDAKFKERKITEAESLGGSLWRTYVQAWSAMNTSELRAERDNAFVPLIVLPYPKLTPVPARGGCAPWFTPEETAFADQLVAELNQSVAESVARAQRLGYSVFYASDVEDAFRPDNTVCASEQDRYANGLLTNGPAVASESFHPTASGYIAETDAIIRWSHTVEVWTKPGPLVTDDVIRAHSVASVPVDIEWPTPYDINKQLGGLTVPQGGILAPTGSGFAPGTPVTTTIHSDPTVLGTLIADDSGHVDGTLRIPADIQPGRHTLVISALSADGEFIERRIPVSVVLPTPWWVWGALVMGVVFLIGALALVAVGLSKRRRARLASGHS
;
A
#
# COMPACT_ATOMS: atom_id res chain seq x y z
N MET A 1 -13.04 45.14 -52.78
CA MET A 1 -14.51 45.20 -53.01
C MET A 1 -15.14 45.70 -51.71
N THR A 2 -15.56 46.98 -51.60
CA THR A 2 -16.98 47.42 -51.69
C THR A 2 -17.90 46.56 -50.80
N ARG A 3 -18.67 47.01 -49.81
CA ARG A 3 -19.14 48.30 -49.21
C ARG A 3 -19.77 47.82 -47.85
N VAL A 4 -19.87 48.51 -46.72
CA VAL A 4 -19.78 49.94 -46.36
C VAL A 4 -19.81 50.07 -44.82
N ILE A 5 -18.78 50.77 -44.30
CA ILE A 5 -18.79 51.89 -43.32
C ILE A 5 -19.26 51.63 -41.88
N GLY A 6 -18.53 52.02 -40.82
CA GLY A 6 -17.25 52.73 -40.75
C GLY A 6 -17.06 53.46 -39.41
N ALA A 7 -15.78 53.61 -39.03
CA ALA A 7 -15.13 54.64 -38.18
C ALA A 7 -15.61 54.81 -36.72
N GLY A 8 -14.78 55.08 -35.71
CA GLY A 8 -13.36 55.43 -35.58
C GLY A 8 -13.13 55.92 -34.13
N LEU A 9 -12.10 55.42 -33.45
CA LEU A 9 -10.87 56.13 -33.00
C LEU A 9 -10.93 57.01 -31.72
N ALA A 10 -9.84 56.87 -30.92
CA ALA A 10 -9.26 57.75 -29.88
C ALA A 10 -9.97 57.81 -28.51
N ALA A 11 -9.36 57.47 -27.35
CA ALA A 11 -8.05 57.71 -26.72
C ALA A 11 -7.96 59.00 -25.85
N MET A 12 -7.71 58.76 -24.55
CA MET A 12 -6.98 59.55 -23.53
C MET A 12 -7.43 60.98 -23.14
N LEU A 13 -7.56 61.24 -21.82
CA LEU A 13 -6.63 62.03 -20.96
C LEU A 13 -7.32 62.71 -19.75
N SER A 14 -6.63 62.59 -18.60
CA SER A 14 -6.42 63.63 -17.57
C SER A 14 -7.41 63.85 -16.40
N ALA A 15 -6.78 63.88 -15.23
CA ALA A 15 -7.26 64.19 -13.89
C ALA A 15 -7.69 65.65 -13.67
N SER A 16 -8.51 65.89 -12.62
CA SER A 16 -8.25 66.90 -11.57
C SER A 16 -9.35 66.95 -10.49
N LEU A 17 -8.91 67.20 -9.25
CA LEU A 17 -9.67 67.39 -8.01
C LEU A 17 -10.68 68.55 -8.05
N LEU A 18 -11.76 68.45 -7.26
CA LEU A 18 -12.25 69.56 -6.43
C LEU A 18 -13.13 69.09 -5.26
N VAL A 19 -13.01 69.84 -4.17
CA VAL A 19 -13.32 69.57 -2.76
C VAL A 19 -14.66 70.20 -2.33
N ALA A 20 -15.28 69.64 -1.27
CA ALA A 20 -16.05 70.28 -0.16
C ALA A 20 -17.53 69.81 0.01
N PRO A 21 -18.15 69.97 1.20
CA PRO A 21 -17.67 69.69 2.57
C PRO A 21 -18.67 68.84 3.41
N LEU A 22 -18.20 68.36 4.58
CA LEU A 22 -18.99 67.78 5.66
C LEU A 22 -19.96 68.80 6.30
N ALA A 23 -21.18 68.37 6.62
CA ALA A 23 -21.98 68.90 7.72
C ALA A 23 -22.56 67.73 8.52
N ALA A 24 -22.29 67.74 9.83
CA ALA A 24 -22.58 66.68 10.78
C ALA A 24 -24.04 66.65 11.23
N THR A 25 -24.61 65.46 11.39
CA THR A 25 -25.81 65.21 12.19
C THR A 25 -25.52 64.14 13.25
N ALA A 26 -25.95 64.41 14.48
CA ALA A 26 -25.66 63.65 15.69
C ALA A 26 -26.36 62.26 15.71
N PRO A 27 -25.79 61.26 16.41
CA PRO A 27 -26.42 59.95 16.58
C PRO A 27 -27.55 59.98 17.62
N PRO A 28 -28.64 59.21 17.44
CA PRO A 28 -29.67 59.06 18.47
C PRO A 28 -29.22 58.12 19.59
N ALA A 29 -29.71 58.41 20.80
CA ALA A 29 -29.38 57.76 22.06
C ALA A 29 -29.84 56.29 22.12
N SER A 30 -29.01 55.49 22.80
CA SER A 30 -29.14 54.07 23.13
C SER A 30 -30.31 53.76 24.06
N ALA A 31 -31.10 52.74 23.71
CA ALA A 31 -31.97 52.02 24.63
C ALA A 31 -31.29 50.69 25.01
N ASP A 32 -31.13 50.44 26.31
CA ASP A 32 -30.56 49.21 26.84
C ASP A 32 -31.44 47.99 26.52
N PRO A 33 -30.86 46.86 26.05
CA PRO A 33 -31.60 45.61 25.87
C PRO A 33 -31.78 44.87 27.21
N ALA A 34 -32.95 44.27 27.41
CA ALA A 34 -33.28 43.41 28.54
C ALA A 34 -32.34 42.18 28.63
N PRO A 35 -32.08 41.65 29.84
CA PRO A 35 -31.16 40.53 30.02
C PRO A 35 -31.74 39.26 29.37
N THR A 36 -31.03 38.73 28.38
CA THR A 36 -31.32 37.44 27.75
C THR A 36 -30.94 36.31 28.70
N PRO A 37 -31.70 35.21 28.82
CA PRO A 37 -31.31 34.06 29.64
C PRO A 37 -29.97 33.51 29.14
N ALA A 38 -29.00 33.36 30.04
CA ALA A 38 -27.70 32.79 29.72
C ALA A 38 -27.87 31.40 29.09
N ALA A 39 -27.42 31.26 27.85
CA ALA A 39 -27.28 29.95 27.21
C ALA A 39 -26.31 29.10 28.03
N ALA A 40 -26.69 27.84 28.28
CA ALA A 40 -25.81 26.86 28.90
C ALA A 40 -24.50 26.72 28.08
N PRO A 41 -23.36 26.41 28.71
CA PRO A 41 -22.09 26.29 28.01
C PRO A 41 -22.20 25.20 26.94
N GLN A 42 -22.03 25.57 25.67
CA GLN A 42 -21.84 24.63 24.58
C GLN A 42 -20.40 24.11 24.70
N VAL A 43 -20.23 22.93 25.29
CA VAL A 43 -18.99 22.17 25.17
C VAL A 43 -18.98 21.62 23.76
N SER A 44 -18.07 22.10 22.92
CA SER A 44 -17.76 21.48 21.63
C SER A 44 -17.30 20.05 21.87
N SER A 45 -18.10 19.06 21.46
CA SER A 45 -17.75 17.65 21.58
C SER A 45 -16.80 17.24 20.47
N ASP A 46 -15.50 17.24 20.76
CA ASP A 46 -14.43 16.68 19.93
C ASP A 46 -14.63 15.16 19.78
N GLY A 47 -15.51 14.67 18.91
CA GLY A 47 -15.53 13.28 18.44
C GLY A 47 -15.67 12.14 19.47
N VAL A 48 -15.92 12.42 20.75
CA VAL A 48 -16.07 11.41 21.81
C VAL A 48 -17.49 10.84 21.78
N ALA A 49 -17.63 9.59 21.34
CA ALA A 49 -18.90 8.87 21.37
C ALA A 49 -19.36 8.59 22.82
N PRO A 50 -20.60 8.93 23.21
CA PRO A 50 -21.11 8.67 24.54
C PRO A 50 -21.40 7.18 24.78
N ILE A 51 -21.28 6.78 26.05
CA ILE A 51 -21.79 5.51 26.55
C ILE A 51 -23.16 5.77 27.18
N ALA A 52 -24.19 5.15 26.63
CA ALA A 52 -25.55 5.24 27.14
C ALA A 52 -26.00 3.88 27.69
N VAL A 53 -26.58 3.86 28.88
CA VAL A 53 -27.35 2.69 29.34
C VAL A 53 -28.81 2.92 29.02
N LEU A 54 -29.41 1.98 28.29
CA LEU A 54 -30.83 1.93 28.00
C LEU A 54 -31.45 0.82 28.86
N LEU A 55 -32.11 1.22 29.93
CA LEU A 55 -32.57 0.32 30.99
C LEU A 55 -34.08 0.07 30.91
N ASP A 56 -34.47 -1.19 30.79
CA ASP A 56 -35.85 -1.61 30.90
C ASP A 56 -36.36 -1.43 32.34
N THR A 57 -37.48 -0.76 32.48
CA THR A 57 -38.22 -0.56 33.72
C THR A 57 -39.68 -0.98 33.56
N SER A 58 -39.97 -1.95 32.68
CA SER A 58 -41.29 -2.52 32.47
C SER A 58 -41.81 -3.27 33.70
N GLY A 59 -43.10 -3.62 33.71
CA GLY A 59 -43.75 -4.25 34.85
C GLY A 59 -43.07 -5.54 35.36
N SER A 60 -42.49 -6.34 34.46
CA SER A 60 -41.77 -7.59 34.77
C SER A 60 -40.49 -7.37 35.58
N MET A 61 -39.93 -6.16 35.57
CA MET A 61 -38.78 -5.81 36.40
C MET A 61 -39.09 -5.76 37.91
N ASN A 62 -40.37 -5.85 38.29
CA ASN A 62 -40.80 -6.05 39.68
C ASN A 62 -40.78 -7.53 40.13
N ASP A 63 -40.45 -8.46 39.24
CA ASP A 63 -40.36 -9.87 39.59
C ASP A 63 -39.06 -10.20 40.32
N ASP A 64 -39.05 -11.36 40.97
CA ASP A 64 -37.86 -11.95 41.57
C ASP A 64 -36.89 -12.48 40.49
N ASP A 65 -35.60 -12.29 40.69
CA ASP A 65 -34.54 -12.77 39.82
C ASP A 65 -34.23 -14.27 40.00
N GLY A 66 -35.00 -14.98 40.82
CA GLY A 66 -34.82 -16.41 41.08
C GLY A 66 -33.76 -16.70 42.15
N ALA A 67 -33.04 -15.67 42.60
CA ALA A 67 -32.07 -15.70 43.70
C ALA A 67 -32.55 -14.91 44.93
N GLY A 68 -33.80 -14.45 44.95
CA GLY A 68 -34.40 -13.73 46.08
C GLY A 68 -34.23 -12.20 46.01
N THR A 69 -33.81 -11.65 44.86
CA THR A 69 -33.66 -10.21 44.65
C THR A 69 -34.63 -9.72 43.57
N LEU A 70 -35.20 -8.53 43.74
CA LEU A 70 -36.00 -7.91 42.68
C LEU A 70 -35.12 -7.59 41.47
N LYS A 71 -35.56 -7.95 40.27
CA LYS A 71 -34.84 -7.67 39.02
C LYS A 71 -34.41 -6.20 38.91
N LEU A 72 -35.33 -5.26 39.14
CA LEU A 72 -35.01 -3.83 39.11
C LEU A 72 -33.89 -3.44 40.10
N ARG A 73 -33.82 -4.10 41.27
CA ARG A 73 -32.75 -3.86 42.24
C ARG A 73 -31.40 -4.33 41.71
N GLY A 74 -31.35 -5.50 41.08
CA GLY A 74 -30.14 -6.00 40.40
C GLY A 74 -29.66 -5.07 39.31
N ALA A 75 -30.58 -4.67 38.44
CA ALA A 75 -30.34 -3.71 37.36
C ALA A 75 -29.77 -2.38 37.86
N LYS A 76 -30.34 -1.81 38.93
CA LYS A 76 -29.81 -0.60 39.58
C LYS A 76 -28.37 -0.79 40.07
N ASN A 77 -28.09 -1.89 40.78
CA ASN A 77 -26.75 -2.16 41.30
C ASN A 77 -25.72 -2.25 40.18
N ALA A 78 -26.05 -2.96 39.10
CA ALA A 78 -25.13 -3.12 37.98
C ALA A 78 -24.84 -1.81 37.23
N VAL A 79 -25.85 -0.92 37.08
CA VAL A 79 -25.62 0.44 36.55
C VAL A 79 -24.70 1.24 37.46
N ARG A 80 -24.86 1.12 38.79
CA ARG A 80 -23.98 1.80 39.76
C ARG A 80 -22.52 1.34 39.62
N ASP A 81 -22.29 0.05 39.39
CA ASP A 81 -20.95 -0.51 39.24
C ASP A 81 -20.27 -0.03 37.95
N ILE A 82 -20.99 0.00 36.82
CA ILE A 82 -20.48 0.61 35.58
C ILE A 82 -20.06 2.06 35.83
N VAL A 83 -20.95 2.88 36.41
CA VAL A 83 -20.68 4.32 36.62
C VAL A 83 -19.43 4.55 37.47
N ARG A 84 -19.12 3.64 38.40
CA ARG A 84 -17.92 3.67 39.23
C ARG A 84 -16.65 3.26 38.50
N ASN A 85 -16.76 2.40 37.49
CA ASN A 85 -15.61 1.86 36.73
C ASN A 85 -15.30 2.64 35.45
N LEU A 86 -16.22 3.51 35.00
CA LEU A 86 -15.98 4.43 33.89
C LEU A 86 -15.00 5.55 34.27
N SER A 87 -14.26 6.05 33.28
CA SER A 87 -13.39 7.21 33.47
C SER A 87 -14.22 8.45 33.85
N PRO A 88 -13.74 9.33 34.75
CA PRO A 88 -14.43 10.58 35.06
C PRO A 88 -14.70 11.47 33.84
N THR A 89 -13.89 11.36 32.78
CA THR A 89 -14.07 12.13 31.55
C THR A 89 -15.07 11.50 30.56
N THR A 90 -15.55 10.29 30.81
CA THR A 90 -16.49 9.59 29.93
C THR A 90 -17.82 10.35 29.85
N VAL A 91 -18.29 10.61 28.63
CA VAL A 91 -19.64 11.14 28.39
C VAL A 91 -20.65 10.01 28.60
N PHE A 92 -21.40 10.08 29.70
CA PHE A 92 -22.34 9.04 30.11
C PHE A 92 -23.79 9.54 30.05
N ALA A 93 -24.68 8.68 29.57
CA ALA A 93 -26.12 8.88 29.58
C ALA A 93 -26.84 7.68 30.21
N LEU A 94 -27.96 7.94 30.89
CA LEU A 94 -28.85 6.92 31.42
C LEU A 94 -30.29 7.24 31.01
N ARG A 95 -30.91 6.31 30.28
CA ARG A 95 -32.29 6.39 29.85
C ARG A 95 -33.06 5.16 30.33
N THR A 96 -34.25 5.37 30.88
CA THR A 96 -35.15 4.29 31.30
C THR A 96 -36.39 4.26 30.42
N TYR A 97 -36.94 3.08 30.16
CA TYR A 97 -38.18 2.92 29.39
C TYR A 97 -39.11 1.86 30.00
N PRO A 98 -40.44 2.05 29.94
CA PRO A 98 -41.18 3.18 29.36
C PRO A 98 -41.29 4.38 30.34
N ALA A 99 -41.64 5.58 29.85
CA ALA A 99 -41.80 6.76 30.71
C ALA A 99 -43.17 6.85 31.38
N ARG A 100 -44.25 6.41 30.72
CA ARG A 100 -45.63 6.49 31.25
C ARG A 100 -46.43 5.19 31.12
N GLY A 101 -45.71 4.07 30.98
CA GLY A 101 -46.28 2.74 30.81
C GLY A 101 -46.98 2.48 29.48
N GLY A 102 -46.83 3.38 28.50
CA GLY A 102 -47.27 3.19 27.12
C GLY A 102 -46.12 2.77 26.20
N CYS A 103 -46.36 2.85 24.88
CA CYS A 103 -45.37 2.55 23.84
C CYS A 103 -44.52 3.77 23.50
N ASP A 104 -43.94 4.39 24.51
CA ASP A 104 -43.09 5.57 24.39
C ASP A 104 -41.60 5.23 24.48
N GLY A 105 -40.74 6.10 23.97
CA GLY A 105 -39.30 5.88 23.97
C GLY A 105 -38.60 6.09 25.31
N GLY A 106 -39.32 6.21 26.43
CA GLY A 106 -38.72 6.43 27.75
C GLY A 106 -38.27 7.88 28.00
N THR A 107 -37.56 8.09 29.11
CA THR A 107 -37.05 9.40 29.54
C THR A 107 -35.60 9.30 29.98
N TYR A 108 -34.83 10.39 29.81
CA TYR A 108 -33.53 10.50 30.43
C TYR A 108 -33.67 10.62 31.94
N ILE A 109 -32.97 9.76 32.66
CA ILE A 109 -32.58 9.99 34.05
C ILE A 109 -31.36 10.91 34.06
N ARG A 110 -30.44 10.69 33.12
CA ARG A 110 -29.29 11.55 32.85
C ARG A 110 -29.09 11.73 31.35
N PRO A 111 -29.16 12.97 30.82
CA PRO A 111 -28.73 13.25 29.46
C PRO A 111 -27.20 13.09 29.32
N PRO A 112 -26.67 12.90 28.10
CA PRO A 112 -25.23 12.74 27.86
C PRO A 112 -24.43 13.92 28.40
N ALA A 113 -23.52 13.63 29.33
CA ALA A 113 -22.58 14.60 29.91
C ALA A 113 -21.34 13.88 30.49
N PRO A 114 -20.17 14.52 30.60
CA PRO A 114 -19.01 13.96 31.28
C PRO A 114 -19.30 13.59 32.75
N LEU A 115 -18.68 12.51 33.26
CA LEU A 115 -18.84 12.09 34.66
C LEU A 115 -18.20 13.07 35.67
N THR A 116 -17.39 14.03 35.21
CA THR A 116 -16.97 15.23 35.93
C THR A 116 -17.80 16.47 35.53
N ASN A 117 -18.17 17.32 36.49
CA ASN A 117 -18.64 18.67 36.17
C ASN A 117 -17.49 19.69 36.18
N ALA A 118 -17.70 20.87 35.57
CA ALA A 118 -16.70 21.95 35.46
C ALA A 118 -16.24 22.55 36.82
N PHE A 119 -16.85 22.11 37.93
CA PHE A 119 -16.62 22.62 39.28
C PHE A 119 -16.05 21.55 40.24
N GLY A 120 -15.73 20.35 39.75
CA GLY A 120 -15.11 19.29 40.57
C GLY A 120 -16.05 18.52 41.50
N ASN A 121 -17.38 18.70 41.40
CA ASN A 121 -18.33 17.87 42.14
C ASN A 121 -18.71 16.64 41.28
N ASN A 122 -18.72 15.45 41.88
CA ASN A 122 -18.88 14.18 41.18
C ASN A 122 -20.31 14.01 40.62
N SER A 123 -20.50 14.24 39.32
CA SER A 123 -21.78 13.92 38.66
C SER A 123 -22.10 12.41 38.67
N ALA A 124 -21.10 11.57 38.96
CA ALA A 124 -21.30 10.17 39.25
C ALA A 124 -22.22 9.98 40.48
N ASP A 125 -22.03 10.73 41.56
CA ASP A 125 -22.86 10.61 42.77
C ASP A 125 -24.32 11.03 42.50
N ASP A 126 -24.53 12.05 41.65
CA ASP A 126 -25.87 12.48 41.20
C ASP A 126 -26.58 11.39 40.38
N VAL A 127 -25.82 10.65 39.56
CA VAL A 127 -26.34 9.48 38.82
C VAL A 127 -26.71 8.37 39.79
N LEU A 128 -25.82 8.05 40.73
CA LEU A 128 -26.07 7.02 41.73
C LEU A 128 -27.35 7.34 42.53
N ALA A 129 -27.56 8.60 42.93
CA ALA A 129 -28.77 9.05 43.62
C ALA A 129 -30.03 8.94 42.73
N SER A 130 -29.92 9.30 41.46
CA SER A 130 -31.04 9.23 40.51
C SER A 130 -31.43 7.79 40.17
N VAL A 131 -30.46 6.86 40.13
CA VAL A 131 -30.69 5.43 39.91
C VAL A 131 -31.54 4.82 41.03
N GLU A 132 -31.34 5.24 42.29
CA GLU A 132 -32.14 4.75 43.42
C GLU A 132 -33.64 5.08 43.28
N GLY A 133 -33.98 6.21 42.63
CA GLY A 133 -35.35 6.67 42.43
C GLY A 133 -36.13 5.94 41.32
N ILE A 134 -35.49 5.08 40.52
CA ILE A 134 -36.15 4.42 39.39
C ILE A 134 -37.20 3.41 39.88
N THR A 135 -38.37 3.40 39.26
CA THR A 135 -39.46 2.44 39.57
C THR A 135 -39.87 1.68 38.30
N ALA A 136 -40.40 0.47 38.47
CA ALA A 136 -40.81 -0.38 37.36
C ALA A 136 -42.32 -0.36 37.14
N GLY A 137 -42.75 -0.31 35.87
CA GLY A 137 -44.14 -0.39 35.45
C GLY A 137 -44.34 -0.23 33.95
N GLY A 138 -45.42 -0.83 33.43
CA GLY A 138 -45.86 -0.67 32.04
C GLY A 138 -45.27 -1.65 31.02
N SER A 139 -45.43 -1.34 29.73
CA SER A 139 -44.99 -2.15 28.58
C SER A 139 -43.47 -2.09 28.32
N THR A 140 -42.97 -2.84 27.33
CA THR A 140 -41.55 -2.95 26.97
C THR A 140 -41.31 -2.46 25.53
N PRO A 141 -41.34 -1.14 25.25
CA PRO A 141 -41.19 -0.58 23.90
C PRO A 141 -39.72 -0.43 23.47
N THR A 142 -38.96 -1.53 23.42
CA THR A 142 -37.49 -1.53 23.21
C THR A 142 -37.07 -0.82 21.93
N GLY A 143 -37.78 -1.05 20.81
CA GLY A 143 -37.45 -0.40 19.54
C GLY A 143 -37.67 1.11 19.55
N GLU A 144 -38.75 1.58 20.18
CA GLU A 144 -39.03 3.02 20.32
C GLU A 144 -38.01 3.70 21.25
N ALA A 145 -37.60 3.00 22.31
CA ALA A 145 -36.60 3.49 23.25
C ALA A 145 -35.22 3.63 22.60
N LEU A 146 -34.82 2.63 21.79
CA LEU A 146 -33.57 2.66 21.03
C LEU A 146 -33.55 3.81 20.01
N ARG A 147 -34.66 3.98 19.27
CA ARG A 147 -34.82 5.08 18.30
C ARG A 147 -34.75 6.45 18.98
N ALA A 148 -35.52 6.64 20.04
CA ALA A 148 -35.59 7.92 20.75
C ALA A 148 -34.23 8.33 21.33
N LEU A 149 -33.48 7.37 21.89
CA LEU A 149 -32.11 7.62 22.37
C LEU A 149 -31.18 8.06 21.22
N ALA A 150 -31.19 7.34 20.09
CA ALA A 150 -30.34 7.68 18.95
C ALA A 150 -30.71 9.04 18.32
N ASP A 151 -32.01 9.33 18.18
CA ASP A 151 -32.49 10.62 17.66
C ASP A 151 -32.11 11.77 18.59
N ASP A 152 -32.25 11.60 19.91
CA ASP A 152 -31.85 12.61 20.91
C ASP A 152 -30.34 12.86 20.90
N LEU A 153 -29.53 11.81 20.69
CA LEU A 153 -28.07 11.92 20.54
C LEU A 153 -27.71 12.67 19.26
N THR A 154 -28.36 12.32 18.16
CA THR A 154 -28.17 12.99 16.86
C THR A 154 -28.52 14.48 16.94
N ALA A 155 -29.65 14.82 17.57
CA ALA A 155 -30.07 16.20 17.78
C ALA A 155 -29.10 17.03 18.64
N ARG A 156 -28.28 16.36 19.45
CA ARG A 156 -27.20 16.97 20.27
C ARG A 156 -25.86 17.05 19.54
N GLY A 157 -25.79 16.63 18.27
CA GLY A 157 -24.57 16.70 17.45
C GLY A 157 -23.69 15.45 17.52
N TYR A 158 -24.12 14.39 18.19
CA TYR A 158 -23.38 13.12 18.18
C TYR A 158 -23.67 12.34 16.89
N THR A 159 -22.65 11.71 16.33
CA THR A 159 -22.76 10.85 15.14
C THR A 159 -22.49 9.38 15.44
N ALA A 160 -22.11 9.05 16.68
CA ALA A 160 -21.77 7.72 17.15
C ALA A 160 -22.17 7.54 18.62
N ALA A 161 -22.41 6.30 19.07
CA ALA A 161 -22.65 5.96 20.49
C ALA A 161 -22.49 4.45 20.78
N THR A 162 -22.18 4.10 22.03
CA THR A 162 -22.40 2.75 22.56
C THR A 162 -23.62 2.75 23.48
N ILE A 163 -24.62 1.94 23.14
CA ILE A 163 -25.86 1.81 23.90
C ILE A 163 -25.89 0.43 24.55
N VAL A 164 -25.64 0.35 25.85
CA VAL A 164 -25.80 -0.89 26.60
C VAL A 164 -27.28 -1.08 26.91
N LEU A 165 -27.91 -2.02 26.19
CA LEU A 165 -29.34 -2.31 26.32
C LEU A 165 -29.54 -3.46 27.33
N VAL A 166 -30.26 -3.18 28.41
CA VAL A 166 -30.61 -4.17 29.43
C VAL A 166 -32.13 -4.36 29.41
N SER A 167 -32.58 -5.57 29.11
CA SER A 167 -34.01 -5.91 28.95
C SER A 167 -34.31 -7.28 29.53
N ASP A 168 -35.46 -7.43 30.20
CA ASP A 168 -35.87 -8.70 30.83
C ASP A 168 -36.98 -9.44 30.04
N GLY A 169 -37.48 -8.84 28.96
CA GLY A 169 -38.54 -9.39 28.13
C GLY A 169 -38.43 -9.11 26.64
N GLU A 170 -39.32 -9.76 25.88
CA GLU A 170 -39.60 -9.48 24.46
C GLU A 170 -40.29 -8.13 24.32
N SER A 171 -39.96 -7.37 23.27
CA SER A 171 -40.60 -6.08 23.00
C SER A 171 -42.12 -6.25 22.85
N THR A 172 -42.91 -5.66 23.75
CA THR A 172 -44.37 -5.89 23.79
C THR A 172 -45.17 -4.91 22.93
N CYS A 173 -44.53 -3.87 22.37
CA CYS A 173 -45.15 -2.99 21.39
C CYS A 173 -44.15 -2.14 20.59
N GLY A 174 -44.67 -1.40 19.61
CA GLY A 174 -43.88 -0.52 18.74
C GLY A 174 -43.20 -1.26 17.59
N THR A 175 -42.16 -0.64 17.02
CA THR A 175 -41.35 -1.27 15.97
C THR A 175 -40.44 -2.34 16.57
N PRO A 176 -40.25 -3.51 15.93
CA PRO A 176 -39.28 -4.50 16.39
C PRO A 176 -37.88 -3.88 16.53
N PRO A 177 -37.20 -4.04 17.68
CA PRO A 177 -35.93 -3.38 17.95
C PRO A 177 -34.81 -3.78 16.99
N CYS A 178 -34.82 -5.01 16.44
CA CYS A 178 -33.83 -5.40 15.45
C CYS A 178 -33.96 -4.59 14.14
N ASP A 179 -35.19 -4.29 13.72
CA ASP A 179 -35.41 -3.46 12.53
C ASP A 179 -34.99 -2.02 12.78
N VAL A 180 -35.22 -1.50 13.99
CA VAL A 180 -34.72 -0.18 14.41
C VAL A 180 -33.19 -0.15 14.38
N ALA A 181 -32.53 -1.16 14.95
CA ALA A 181 -31.09 -1.26 14.96
C ALA A 181 -30.50 -1.23 13.54
N LYS A 182 -31.07 -2.02 12.62
CA LYS A 182 -30.69 -2.01 11.19
C LYS A 182 -30.90 -0.64 10.53
N GLN A 183 -32.00 0.05 10.87
CA GLN A 183 -32.28 1.39 10.35
C GLN A 183 -31.30 2.44 10.87
N LEU A 184 -30.90 2.39 12.14
CA LEU A 184 -29.92 3.32 12.70
C LEU A 184 -28.57 3.18 12.00
N VAL A 185 -28.11 1.94 11.83
CA VAL A 185 -26.87 1.63 11.10
C VAL A 185 -27.00 2.06 9.64
N SER A 186 -28.12 1.80 8.97
CA SER A 186 -28.31 2.19 7.56
C SER A 186 -28.38 3.70 7.36
N ARG A 187 -28.81 4.47 8.37
CA ARG A 187 -28.81 5.95 8.39
C ARG A 187 -27.45 6.56 8.75
N GLY A 188 -26.46 5.73 9.12
CA GLY A 188 -25.06 6.14 9.24
C GLY A 188 -24.72 6.74 10.59
N PHE A 189 -25.60 6.52 11.57
CA PHE A 189 -25.30 6.75 12.97
C PHE A 189 -24.48 5.55 13.46
N ASP A 190 -23.20 5.75 13.81
CA ASP A 190 -22.28 4.69 14.22
C ASP A 190 -22.62 4.20 15.64
N VAL A 191 -23.62 3.31 15.72
CA VAL A 191 -24.13 2.77 16.98
C VAL A 191 -23.70 1.34 17.21
N THR A 192 -23.23 1.06 18.43
CA THR A 192 -23.05 -0.30 18.96
C THR A 192 -24.05 -0.55 20.06
N VAL A 193 -24.72 -1.69 20.02
CA VAL A 193 -25.72 -2.04 21.03
C VAL A 193 -25.39 -3.41 21.65
N PRO A 194 -24.47 -3.47 22.63
CA PRO A 194 -24.36 -4.65 23.48
C PRO A 194 -25.69 -4.86 24.21
N THR A 195 -26.26 -6.07 24.08
CA THR A 195 -27.54 -6.40 24.68
C THR A 195 -27.34 -7.39 25.82
N ILE A 196 -28.04 -7.17 26.94
CA ILE A 196 -28.05 -8.07 28.08
C ILE A 196 -29.49 -8.52 28.32
N GLY A 197 -29.74 -9.81 28.12
CA GLY A 197 -31.01 -10.44 28.42
C GLY A 197 -31.04 -10.85 29.88
N PHE A 198 -31.83 -10.16 30.70
CA PHE A 198 -31.92 -10.44 32.12
C PHE A 198 -33.10 -11.38 32.40
N ARG A 199 -32.86 -12.69 32.51
CA ARG A 199 -33.92 -13.72 32.62
C ARG A 199 -34.98 -13.61 31.52
N THR A 200 -34.54 -13.42 30.28
CA THR A 200 -35.40 -13.25 29.12
C THR A 200 -36.04 -14.55 28.63
N SER A 201 -37.19 -14.44 27.97
CA SER A 201 -37.77 -15.55 27.21
C SER A 201 -36.90 -15.88 25.99
N ALA A 202 -37.05 -17.08 25.43
CA ALA A 202 -36.33 -17.47 24.20
C ALA A 202 -36.60 -16.52 23.01
N ALA A 203 -37.79 -15.95 22.94
CA ALA A 203 -38.14 -14.94 21.93
C ALA A 203 -37.40 -13.63 22.18
N GLY A 204 -37.39 -13.14 23.42
CA GLY A 204 -36.63 -11.94 23.82
C GLY A 204 -35.12 -12.10 23.59
N SER A 205 -34.54 -13.24 23.95
CA SER A 205 -33.12 -13.54 23.69
C SER A 205 -32.78 -13.47 22.20
N LYS A 206 -33.64 -14.01 21.33
CA LYS A 206 -33.44 -13.98 19.88
C LYS A 206 -33.53 -12.54 19.32
N GLU A 207 -34.47 -11.76 19.84
CA GLU A 207 -34.65 -10.35 19.46
C GLU A 207 -33.44 -9.50 19.86
N LEU A 208 -32.97 -9.63 21.11
CA LEU A 208 -31.79 -8.93 21.62
C LEU A 208 -30.50 -9.36 20.91
N ALA A 209 -30.37 -10.65 20.56
CA ALA A 209 -29.25 -11.14 19.75
C ALA A 209 -29.22 -10.51 18.36
N CYS A 210 -30.39 -10.36 17.73
CA CYS A 210 -30.51 -9.70 16.42
C CYS A 210 -30.09 -8.23 16.48
N VAL A 211 -30.45 -7.50 17.55
CA VAL A 211 -30.03 -6.10 17.78
C VAL A 211 -28.51 -6.00 17.92
N ALA A 212 -27.92 -6.85 18.74
CA ALA A 212 -26.47 -6.89 18.93
C ALA A 212 -25.77 -7.21 17.61
N GLU A 213 -26.21 -8.23 16.88
CA GLU A 213 -25.63 -8.62 15.59
C GLU A 213 -25.73 -7.49 14.55
N ALA A 214 -26.90 -6.86 14.42
CA ALA A 214 -27.13 -5.76 13.48
C ALA A 214 -26.21 -4.55 13.72
N THR A 215 -25.74 -4.38 14.96
CA THR A 215 -24.88 -3.26 15.39
C THR A 215 -23.44 -3.72 15.65
N GLY A 216 -23.10 -4.95 15.25
CA GLY A 216 -21.77 -5.52 15.39
C GLY A 216 -21.30 -5.76 16.83
N SER A 217 -22.24 -5.84 17.79
CA SER A 217 -22.01 -6.05 19.23
C SER A 217 -22.36 -7.48 19.67
N VAL A 218 -22.38 -7.74 20.99
CA VAL A 218 -22.73 -9.06 21.55
C VAL A 218 -24.01 -9.05 22.35
N TYR A 219 -24.64 -10.23 22.39
CA TYR A 219 -25.69 -10.56 23.34
C TYR A 219 -25.10 -11.36 24.49
N LEU A 220 -25.42 -10.96 25.72
CA LEU A 220 -25.03 -11.62 26.96
C LEU A 220 -26.29 -12.03 27.73
N ASP A 221 -26.30 -13.25 28.24
CA ASP A 221 -27.36 -13.72 29.13
C ASP A 221 -26.95 -13.49 30.59
N ALA A 222 -27.93 -13.08 31.40
CA ALA A 222 -27.80 -12.90 32.84
C ALA A 222 -28.98 -13.59 33.54
N SER A 223 -28.67 -14.63 34.31
CA SER A 223 -29.66 -15.47 35.01
C SER A 223 -30.14 -14.84 36.32
N ASP A 224 -29.32 -13.98 36.92
CA ASP A 224 -29.59 -13.30 38.19
C ASP A 224 -28.88 -11.94 38.26
N SER A 225 -29.14 -11.19 39.34
CA SER A 225 -28.56 -9.86 39.56
C SER A 225 -27.03 -9.84 39.63
N GLY A 226 -26.41 -10.93 40.09
CA GLY A 226 -24.96 -11.07 40.17
C GLY A 226 -24.35 -11.23 38.78
N GLU A 227 -24.90 -12.14 37.96
CA GLU A 227 -24.48 -12.29 36.56
C GLU A 227 -24.69 -11.00 35.76
N LEU A 228 -25.80 -10.28 35.98
CA LEU A 228 -26.04 -8.99 35.33
C LEU A 228 -24.92 -7.98 35.62
N ALA A 229 -24.50 -7.87 36.88
CA ALA A 229 -23.38 -7.03 37.27
C ALA A 229 -22.07 -7.48 36.61
N ASP A 230 -21.79 -8.79 36.57
CA ASP A 230 -20.60 -9.34 35.93
C ASP A 230 -20.57 -9.10 34.41
N ARG A 231 -21.71 -9.23 33.72
CA ARG A 231 -21.82 -8.96 32.28
C ARG A 231 -21.59 -7.48 31.99
N LEU A 232 -22.26 -6.61 32.75
CA LEU A 232 -22.12 -5.16 32.63
C LEU A 232 -20.69 -4.69 32.92
N ASP A 233 -20.04 -5.26 33.94
CA ASP A 233 -18.63 -4.96 34.24
C ASP A 233 -17.70 -5.53 33.16
N SER A 234 -17.95 -6.74 32.66
CA SER A 234 -17.12 -7.35 31.61
C SER A 234 -17.05 -6.52 30.33
N LEU A 235 -18.12 -5.80 29.98
CA LEU A 235 -18.15 -4.92 28.80
C LEU A 235 -17.22 -3.71 28.95
N VAL A 236 -16.88 -3.31 30.18
CA VAL A 236 -16.03 -2.15 30.49
C VAL A 236 -14.63 -2.51 31.00
N ARG A 237 -14.35 -3.78 31.32
CA ARG A 237 -13.04 -4.27 31.79
C ARG A 237 -11.99 -4.42 30.69
N ALA A 238 -12.37 -4.85 29.47
CA ALA A 238 -11.44 -4.81 28.35
C ALA A 238 -11.38 -3.38 27.82
N LYS A 239 -10.22 -2.73 28.01
CA LYS A 239 -9.98 -1.36 27.60
C LYS A 239 -9.22 -1.36 26.29
N LEU A 240 -9.87 -0.88 25.23
CA LEU A 240 -9.19 -0.56 23.98
C LEU A 240 -8.83 0.92 24.01
N GLU A 241 -7.65 1.22 23.49
CA GLU A 241 -7.15 2.56 23.20
C GLU A 241 -6.89 2.59 21.69
N LEU A 242 -7.38 3.61 21.01
CA LEU A 242 -7.24 3.75 19.57
C LEU A 242 -6.56 5.07 19.26
N THR A 243 -5.46 5.00 18.52
CA THR A 243 -4.85 6.17 17.89
C THR A 243 -4.78 5.95 16.39
N VAL A 244 -4.77 7.04 15.62
CA VAL A 244 -4.69 6.99 14.16
C VAL A 244 -3.44 7.72 13.67
N ARG A 245 -2.75 7.10 12.71
CA ARG A 245 -1.64 7.70 11.97
C ARG A 245 -2.06 7.89 10.52
N TYR A 246 -1.92 9.10 10.00
CA TYR A 246 -2.31 9.46 8.64
C TYR A 246 -1.53 10.70 8.18
N ASP A 247 -1.51 10.92 6.87
CA ASP A 247 -1.01 12.16 6.27
C ASP A 247 -2.14 13.20 6.20
N PRO A 248 -2.03 14.37 6.87
CA PRO A 248 -3.05 15.41 6.82
C PRO A 248 -3.12 16.15 5.48
N GLN A 249 -2.10 16.02 4.63
CA GLN A 249 -1.96 16.71 3.35
C GLN A 249 -1.54 15.75 2.23
N PRO A 250 -2.33 14.69 1.96
CA PRO A 250 -1.92 13.67 1.01
C PRO A 250 -1.96 14.21 -0.43
N MET A 251 -1.28 13.54 -1.35
CA MET A 251 -1.32 13.94 -2.77
C MET A 251 -2.70 13.63 -3.40
N PRO A 252 -3.26 14.53 -4.23
CA PRO A 252 -4.56 14.35 -4.88
C PRO A 252 -4.47 13.35 -6.03
N GLY A 253 -5.59 12.68 -6.33
CA GLY A 253 -5.65 11.72 -7.44
C GLY A 253 -4.78 10.49 -7.21
N GLY A 254 -4.73 9.99 -5.98
CA GLY A 254 -4.00 8.79 -5.63
C GLY A 254 -4.63 8.14 -4.41
N SER A 255 -3.80 7.59 -3.55
CA SER A 255 -4.24 7.02 -2.28
C SER A 255 -3.37 7.46 -1.11
N THR A 256 -3.95 7.42 0.08
CA THR A 256 -3.27 7.65 1.35
C THR A 256 -3.58 6.53 2.33
N LYS A 257 -2.65 6.27 3.26
CA LYS A 257 -2.80 5.24 4.30
C LYS A 257 -3.33 5.87 5.59
N ILE A 258 -4.42 5.30 6.11
CA ILE A 258 -4.92 5.58 7.46
C ILE A 258 -4.65 4.34 8.30
N THR A 259 -3.80 4.47 9.32
CA THR A 259 -3.38 3.36 10.18
C THR A 259 -4.02 3.50 11.56
N ALA A 260 -4.86 2.54 11.93
CA ALA A 260 -5.34 2.32 13.29
C ALA A 260 -4.26 1.62 14.12
N VAL A 261 -3.92 2.21 15.26
CA VAL A 261 -3.08 1.59 16.29
C VAL A 261 -3.98 1.29 17.49
N VAL A 262 -4.33 0.02 17.65
CA VAL A 262 -5.19 -0.47 18.73
C VAL A 262 -4.32 -1.02 19.84
N ARG A 263 -4.30 -0.34 20.98
CA ARG A 263 -3.65 -0.81 22.21
C ARG A 263 -4.71 -1.35 23.16
N HIS A 264 -4.42 -2.47 23.81
CA HIS A 264 -5.31 -3.02 24.81
C HIS A 264 -4.67 -2.89 26.21
N SER A 265 -5.30 -2.13 27.10
CA SER A 265 -4.81 -1.81 28.45
C SER A 265 -5.65 -2.42 29.58
N GLY A 266 -6.62 -3.29 29.24
CA GLY A 266 -7.47 -3.99 30.20
C GLY A 266 -6.73 -5.14 30.90
N GLY A 267 -7.34 -5.66 31.97
CA GLY A 267 -6.81 -6.80 32.75
C GLY A 267 -7.19 -8.17 32.18
N GLU A 268 -8.02 -8.23 31.14
CA GLU A 268 -8.45 -9.44 30.44
C GLU A 268 -8.39 -9.20 28.94
N ASP A 269 -7.96 -10.22 28.16
CA ASP A 269 -7.84 -10.16 26.71
C ASP A 269 -9.09 -9.58 26.03
N ALA A 270 -8.88 -8.68 25.07
CA ALA A 270 -9.94 -8.20 24.21
C ALA A 270 -10.24 -9.26 23.13
N LYS A 271 -11.49 -9.73 23.08
CA LYS A 271 -11.92 -10.85 22.23
C LYS A 271 -12.58 -10.40 20.94
N ASP A 272 -12.20 -10.99 19.81
CA ASP A 272 -12.70 -10.66 18.46
C ASP A 272 -12.73 -9.14 18.23
N VAL A 273 -11.57 -8.51 18.39
CA VAL A 273 -11.41 -7.09 18.15
C VAL A 273 -11.64 -6.81 16.67
N ARG A 274 -12.43 -5.78 16.40
CA ARG A 274 -12.82 -5.32 15.07
C ARG A 274 -12.46 -3.86 14.95
N VAL A 275 -12.02 -3.47 13.76
CA VAL A 275 -11.79 -2.07 13.41
C VAL A 275 -12.50 -1.72 12.11
N ALA A 276 -13.08 -0.54 12.05
CA ALA A 276 -13.75 -0.01 10.86
C ALA A 276 -13.34 1.43 10.62
N LEU A 277 -13.28 1.81 9.35
CA LEU A 277 -13.01 3.18 8.90
C LEU A 277 -14.27 3.71 8.21
N THR A 278 -14.63 4.95 8.49
CA THR A 278 -15.73 5.68 7.84
C THR A 278 -15.16 6.95 7.23
N LEU A 279 -15.54 7.25 5.99
CA LEU A 279 -15.17 8.48 5.28
C LEU A 279 -16.42 9.34 5.04
N ALA A 280 -16.29 10.65 5.18
CA ALA A 280 -17.34 11.62 4.91
C ALA A 280 -16.75 12.93 4.38
N ASP A 281 -17.50 13.66 3.56
CA ASP A 281 -17.09 14.99 3.13
C ASP A 281 -17.22 15.95 4.32
N ALA A 282 -16.17 16.68 4.68
CA ALA A 282 -16.18 17.54 5.86
C ALA A 282 -17.21 18.68 5.73
N ASP A 283 -17.43 19.16 4.50
CA ASP A 283 -18.38 20.23 4.18
C ASP A 283 -19.82 19.69 3.95
N ALA A 284 -19.96 18.38 3.73
CA ALA A 284 -21.24 17.71 3.52
C ALA A 284 -21.26 16.31 4.17
N PRO A 285 -21.22 16.19 5.50
CA PRO A 285 -21.00 14.93 6.20
C PRO A 285 -22.09 13.86 6.02
N GLN A 286 -23.21 14.22 5.37
CA GLN A 286 -24.27 13.28 4.99
C GLN A 286 -24.11 12.70 3.58
N ALA A 287 -23.26 13.29 2.73
CA ALA A 287 -22.88 12.74 1.45
C ALA A 287 -21.89 11.60 1.70
N ARG A 288 -22.38 10.35 1.66
CA ARG A 288 -21.51 9.18 1.81
C ARG A 288 -20.71 8.99 0.54
N ARG A 289 -19.40 9.27 0.59
CA ARG A 289 -18.46 8.55 -0.28
C ARG A 289 -18.45 7.10 0.19
N VAL A 290 -19.26 6.26 -0.46
CA VAL A 290 -19.32 4.82 -0.20
C VAL A 290 -18.04 4.17 -0.72
N ALA A 291 -16.96 4.32 0.04
CA ALA A 291 -16.06 3.21 0.25
C ALA A 291 -16.46 2.67 1.62
N ILE A 292 -17.16 1.53 1.69
CA ILE A 292 -17.18 0.73 2.91
C ILE A 292 -15.78 0.13 2.96
N PRO A 293 -14.81 0.67 3.73
CA PRO A 293 -13.57 -0.04 3.92
C PRO A 293 -13.96 -1.28 4.75
N PRO A 294 -13.52 -2.49 4.38
CA PRO A 294 -13.95 -3.68 5.09
C PRO A 294 -13.64 -3.51 6.57
N MET A 295 -14.64 -3.80 7.42
CA MET A 295 -14.40 -4.02 8.84
C MET A 295 -13.30 -5.08 8.95
N ILE A 296 -12.15 -4.71 9.47
CA ILE A 296 -11.02 -5.61 9.65
C ILE A 296 -11.23 -6.33 10.98
N ARG A 297 -11.36 -7.65 10.94
CA ARG A 297 -11.26 -8.47 12.15
C ARG A 297 -9.78 -8.64 12.51
N ILE A 298 -9.40 -8.11 13.66
CA ILE A 298 -8.06 -8.29 14.22
C ILE A 298 -7.95 -9.65 14.93
N GLY A 299 -9.06 -10.12 15.51
CA GLY A 299 -9.06 -11.30 16.38
C GLY A 299 -8.79 -10.92 17.83
N ASN A 300 -8.30 -11.87 18.63
CA ASN A 300 -8.06 -11.61 20.05
C ASN A 300 -6.78 -10.79 20.24
N ILE A 301 -6.81 -9.80 21.14
CA ILE A 301 -5.66 -8.98 21.52
C ILE A 301 -5.35 -9.25 23.00
N PRO A 302 -4.18 -9.84 23.32
CA PRO A 302 -3.78 -10.08 24.69
C PRO A 302 -3.62 -8.79 25.51
N ALA A 303 -3.87 -8.86 26.81
CA ALA A 303 -3.66 -7.74 27.74
C ALA A 303 -2.26 -7.11 27.57
N GLY A 304 -2.22 -5.78 27.35
CA GLY A 304 -0.99 -5.01 27.13
C GLY A 304 -0.47 -5.00 25.69
N ALA A 305 -1.02 -5.81 24.78
CA ALA A 305 -0.58 -5.85 23.39
C ALA A 305 -1.05 -4.63 22.58
N THR A 306 -0.33 -4.33 21.50
CA THR A 306 -0.66 -3.29 20.53
C THR A 306 -0.65 -3.89 19.13
N ILE A 307 -1.69 -3.63 18.34
CA ILE A 307 -1.83 -4.12 16.97
C ILE A 307 -2.15 -2.96 16.04
N GLU A 308 -1.49 -2.95 14.88
CA GLU A 308 -1.74 -1.95 13.83
C GLU A 308 -2.52 -2.56 12.65
N ARG A 309 -3.44 -1.79 12.08
CA ARG A 309 -4.13 -2.11 10.83
C ARG A 309 -4.28 -0.85 9.99
N SER A 310 -4.07 -0.97 8.70
CA SER A 310 -4.14 0.17 7.79
C SER A 310 -5.20 -0.04 6.71
N TRP A 311 -5.84 1.06 6.32
CA TRP A 311 -6.61 1.14 5.09
C TRP A 311 -5.91 2.06 4.11
N THR A 312 -5.99 1.71 2.83
CA THR A 312 -5.63 2.58 1.73
C THR A 312 -6.91 3.23 1.21
N VAL A 313 -6.99 4.56 1.27
CA VAL A 313 -8.16 5.34 0.85
C VAL A 313 -7.81 6.25 -0.30
N GLY A 314 -8.73 6.44 -1.24
CA GLY A 314 -8.56 7.38 -2.34
C GLY A 314 -8.58 8.82 -1.84
N THR A 315 -7.74 9.68 -2.40
CA THR A 315 -7.64 11.10 -2.03
C THR A 315 -8.56 12.01 -2.85
N GLY A 316 -9.43 11.42 -3.67
CA GLY A 316 -10.34 12.15 -4.54
C GLY A 316 -9.72 12.56 -5.89
N PRO A 317 -10.53 13.03 -6.84
CA PRO A 317 -10.04 13.48 -8.14
C PRO A 317 -9.11 14.70 -8.00
N ARG A 318 -8.15 14.83 -8.92
CA ARG A 318 -7.22 15.97 -8.93
C ARG A 318 -7.95 17.30 -9.19
N GLY A 319 -7.52 18.36 -8.52
CA GLY A 319 -8.04 19.72 -8.69
C GLY A 319 -9.28 20.04 -7.86
N ASP A 320 -9.72 19.12 -6.99
CA ASP A 320 -10.80 19.35 -6.04
C ASP A 320 -10.28 19.11 -4.62
N PRO A 321 -9.90 20.18 -3.87
CA PRO A 321 -9.32 20.07 -2.54
C PRO A 321 -10.42 19.80 -1.49
N GLU A 322 -11.25 18.79 -1.73
CA GLU A 322 -12.29 18.43 -0.78
C GLU A 322 -11.66 17.93 0.52
N LYS A 323 -12.08 18.57 1.61
CA LYS A 323 -11.71 18.12 2.95
C LYS A 323 -12.44 16.82 3.24
N THR A 324 -11.67 15.75 3.43
CA THR A 324 -12.26 14.47 3.84
C THR A 324 -12.12 14.30 5.34
N LEU A 325 -13.26 14.18 6.01
CA LEU A 325 -13.33 13.74 7.40
C LEU A 325 -13.31 12.21 7.44
N PHE A 326 -12.53 11.64 8.36
CA PHE A 326 -12.56 10.20 8.60
C PHE A 326 -12.67 9.89 10.09
N THR A 327 -13.31 8.75 10.37
CA THR A 327 -13.45 8.19 11.71
C THR A 327 -13.06 6.72 11.67
N VAL A 328 -12.13 6.34 12.54
CA VAL A 328 -11.80 4.94 12.84
C VAL A 328 -12.48 4.56 14.14
N SER A 329 -13.13 3.40 14.14
CA SER A 329 -13.78 2.83 15.30
C SER A 329 -13.19 1.44 15.60
N ALA A 330 -12.83 1.17 16.85
CA ALA A 330 -12.35 -0.13 17.31
C ALA A 330 -13.23 -0.64 18.46
N TRP A 331 -13.62 -1.91 18.42
CA TRP A 331 -14.43 -2.52 19.48
C TRP A 331 -14.13 -4.01 19.60
N ALA A 332 -14.47 -4.60 20.75
CA ALA A 332 -14.35 -6.04 20.96
C ALA A 332 -15.68 -6.60 21.45
N THR A 333 -15.80 -7.93 21.46
CA THR A 333 -16.95 -8.60 22.06
C THR A 333 -17.10 -8.32 23.55
N ASN A 334 -16.00 -8.05 24.26
CA ASN A 334 -15.96 -7.70 25.68
C ASN A 334 -15.39 -6.29 25.93
N ALA A 335 -15.32 -5.41 24.92
CA ALA A 335 -14.81 -4.05 25.07
C ALA A 335 -15.74 -3.04 24.41
N VAL A 336 -16.00 -1.93 25.10
CA VAL A 336 -16.71 -0.78 24.54
C VAL A 336 -15.96 -0.24 23.31
N ARG A 337 -16.72 0.31 22.36
CA ARG A 337 -16.18 0.98 21.19
C ARG A 337 -15.36 2.21 21.59
N VAL A 338 -14.18 2.34 20.99
CA VAL A 338 -13.38 3.55 20.99
C VAL A 338 -13.27 4.10 19.58
N THR A 339 -13.29 5.42 19.46
CA THR A 339 -13.24 6.13 18.19
C THR A 339 -12.08 7.11 18.17
N SER A 340 -11.44 7.23 17.01
CA SER A 340 -10.42 8.24 16.74
C SER A 340 -10.52 8.63 15.28
N GLY A 341 -10.45 9.92 14.98
CA GLY A 341 -10.63 10.43 13.63
C GLY A 341 -9.65 11.53 13.30
N GLY A 342 -9.78 12.06 12.10
CA GLY A 342 -8.98 13.16 11.61
C GLY A 342 -9.58 13.74 10.34
N THR A 343 -8.98 14.81 9.86
CA THR A 343 -9.31 15.39 8.56
C THR A 343 -8.03 15.45 7.74
N TYR A 344 -8.12 15.06 6.47
CA TYR A 344 -7.07 15.31 5.50
C TYR A 344 -7.60 16.21 4.39
N THR A 345 -6.70 16.99 3.79
CA THR A 345 -7.02 17.84 2.65
C THR A 345 -5.93 17.63 1.62
N PRO A 346 -6.24 17.12 0.42
CA PRO A 346 -5.20 16.89 -0.56
C PRO A 346 -4.44 18.17 -0.90
N ALA A 347 -3.11 18.13 -0.85
CA ALA A 347 -2.27 19.27 -1.19
C ALA A 347 -2.01 19.29 -2.69
N GLU A 348 -2.17 20.45 -3.34
CA GLU A 348 -1.81 20.58 -4.76
C GLU A 348 -0.30 20.33 -4.94
N PRO A 349 0.10 19.31 -5.72
CA PRO A 349 1.51 18.97 -5.90
C PRO A 349 2.21 20.04 -6.73
N THR A 350 3.42 20.43 -6.32
CA THR A 350 4.20 21.45 -7.04
C THR A 350 5.03 20.86 -8.18
N TYR A 351 5.16 19.53 -8.24
CA TYR A 351 5.95 18.75 -9.19
C TYR A 351 7.35 19.35 -9.37
N SER A 352 8.05 19.55 -8.26
CA SER A 352 9.42 20.03 -8.23
C SER A 352 10.37 18.89 -7.87
N LYS A 353 11.63 18.95 -8.35
CA LYS A 353 12.69 18.05 -7.88
C LYS A 353 12.82 18.09 -6.36
N ASP A 354 12.54 19.23 -5.72
CA ASP A 354 12.61 19.40 -4.26
C ASP A 354 11.59 18.55 -3.50
N GLU A 355 10.54 18.06 -4.17
CA GLU A 355 9.59 17.12 -3.59
C GLU A 355 10.14 15.69 -3.55
N LEU A 356 11.23 15.39 -4.27
CA LEU A 356 11.85 14.07 -4.26
C LEU A 356 12.89 13.96 -3.13
N GLY A 357 12.93 12.80 -2.47
CA GLY A 357 13.92 12.49 -1.44
C GLY A 357 15.35 12.36 -1.97
N GLU A 358 16.29 12.00 -1.08
CA GLU A 358 17.73 11.95 -1.37
C GLU A 358 18.11 11.04 -2.56
N LEU A 359 17.26 10.07 -2.91
CA LEU A 359 17.46 9.16 -4.06
C LEU A 359 17.66 9.92 -5.39
N PHE A 360 17.06 11.09 -5.54
CA PHE A 360 17.12 11.86 -6.79
C PHE A 360 18.03 13.09 -6.67
N ALA A 361 18.75 13.25 -5.56
CA ALA A 361 19.59 14.42 -5.32
C ALA A 361 20.64 14.64 -6.41
N GLY A 362 21.19 13.56 -6.97
CA GLY A 362 22.18 13.58 -8.04
C GLY A 362 21.65 13.98 -9.42
N VAL A 363 20.33 14.16 -9.61
CA VAL A 363 19.75 14.49 -10.92
C VAL A 363 19.81 15.99 -11.19
N ASP A 364 20.53 16.43 -12.21
CA ASP A 364 20.59 17.85 -12.59
C ASP A 364 20.76 18.04 -14.11
N ASP A 365 21.06 19.26 -14.55
CA ASP A 365 21.23 19.61 -15.97
C ASP A 365 22.40 18.90 -16.66
N GLN A 366 23.41 18.52 -15.90
CA GLN A 366 24.59 17.78 -16.35
C GLN A 366 24.40 16.28 -16.14
N HIS A 367 23.64 15.91 -15.10
CA HIS A 367 23.46 14.55 -14.65
C HIS A 367 21.99 14.10 -14.76
N PRO A 368 21.49 13.74 -15.96
CA PRO A 368 20.08 13.43 -16.12
C PRO A 368 19.68 12.12 -15.44
N LEU A 369 18.39 12.02 -15.12
CA LEU A 369 17.70 10.78 -14.78
C LEU A 369 17.57 9.91 -16.04
N ILE A 370 18.03 8.67 -15.97
CA ILE A 370 17.91 7.71 -17.07
C ILE A 370 16.72 6.78 -16.82
N VAL A 371 15.80 6.73 -17.78
CA VAL A 371 14.60 5.88 -17.76
C VAL A 371 14.82 4.68 -18.66
N PHE A 372 15.12 3.53 -18.07
CA PHE A 372 15.20 2.23 -18.77
C PHE A 372 13.86 1.50 -18.69
N GLY A 373 13.68 0.45 -19.47
CA GLY A 373 12.59 -0.48 -19.26
C GLY A 373 11.71 -0.72 -20.48
N ASP A 374 10.49 -1.14 -20.20
CA ASP A 374 9.47 -1.48 -21.19
C ASP A 374 8.50 -0.32 -21.48
N SER A 375 7.30 -0.65 -21.93
CA SER A 375 6.24 0.31 -22.28
C SER A 375 5.77 1.17 -21.10
N PHE A 376 5.75 0.62 -19.88
CA PHE A 376 5.41 1.36 -18.66
C PHE A 376 6.49 2.38 -18.28
N SER A 377 7.70 2.26 -18.83
CA SER A 377 8.75 3.28 -18.69
C SER A 377 8.88 4.17 -19.93
N SER A 378 8.42 3.72 -21.10
CA SER A 378 8.51 4.54 -22.31
C SER A 378 7.51 5.70 -22.29
N GLY A 379 6.39 5.57 -21.58
CA GLY A 379 5.27 6.52 -21.65
C GLY A 379 4.18 6.08 -22.63
N GLU A 380 4.16 4.81 -23.03
CA GLU A 380 3.07 4.26 -23.84
C GLU A 380 1.72 4.47 -23.15
N GLY A 381 0.70 4.86 -23.92
CA GLY A 381 -0.63 5.19 -23.43
C GLY A 381 -0.83 6.67 -23.08
N ALA A 382 0.25 7.46 -22.95
CA ALA A 382 0.17 8.90 -22.65
C ALA A 382 0.07 9.81 -23.89
N GLY A 383 0.35 9.26 -25.08
CA GLY A 383 0.45 10.00 -26.33
C GLY A 383 1.72 10.88 -26.43
N ASP A 384 1.74 11.75 -27.44
CA ASP A 384 2.87 12.65 -27.78
C ASP A 384 4.23 11.94 -27.93
N TYR A 385 4.23 10.82 -28.65
CA TYR A 385 5.44 10.04 -28.85
C TYR A 385 6.45 10.78 -29.73
N PHE A 386 7.73 10.68 -29.37
CA PHE A 386 8.81 11.26 -30.16
C PHE A 386 8.83 10.66 -31.58
N ALA A 387 8.91 11.52 -32.59
CA ALA A 387 9.12 11.09 -33.97
C ALA A 387 10.58 10.59 -34.15
N ASN A 388 10.76 9.39 -34.72
CA ASN A 388 12.03 8.73 -35.07
C ASN A 388 13.31 9.58 -34.82
N ILE A 389 13.78 9.59 -33.57
CA ILE A 389 15.06 10.22 -33.21
C ILE A 389 16.14 9.17 -33.50
N ARG A 390 17.22 9.58 -34.17
CA ARG A 390 18.38 8.75 -34.59
C ARG A 390 18.44 7.36 -33.91
N GLN A 391 18.15 6.30 -34.67
CA GLN A 391 18.26 4.88 -34.27
C GLN A 391 17.18 4.33 -33.33
N VAL A 392 16.19 5.14 -32.93
CA VAL A 392 15.06 4.72 -32.10
C VAL A 392 13.78 4.68 -32.94
N PRO A 393 13.16 3.50 -33.10
CA PRO A 393 11.90 3.36 -33.82
C PRO A 393 10.75 4.08 -33.12
N TYR A 394 9.84 4.69 -33.89
CA TYR A 394 8.57 5.22 -33.39
C TYR A 394 7.77 4.18 -32.59
N SER A 395 7.92 2.88 -32.91
CA SER A 395 7.28 1.77 -32.18
C SER A 395 7.72 1.64 -30.73
N CYS A 396 8.78 2.32 -30.28
CA CYS A 396 9.13 2.35 -28.87
C CYS A 396 8.18 3.21 -28.02
N HIS A 397 7.31 4.02 -28.64
CA HIS A 397 6.32 4.86 -27.96
C HIS A 397 6.90 5.62 -26.76
N ARG A 398 8.02 6.32 -27.00
CA ARG A 398 8.69 7.14 -25.99
C ARG A 398 8.03 8.51 -25.88
N SER A 399 7.70 8.94 -24.66
CA SER A 399 7.04 10.22 -24.38
C SER A 399 7.64 10.91 -23.16
N GLU A 400 7.72 12.24 -23.18
CA GLU A 400 8.03 13.06 -21.99
C GLU A 400 6.91 12.99 -20.94
N LYS A 401 5.74 12.45 -21.28
CA LYS A 401 4.60 12.28 -20.36
C LYS A 401 4.66 11.00 -19.53
N THR A 402 5.77 10.24 -19.60
CA THR A 402 6.02 9.14 -18.66
C THR A 402 6.19 9.66 -17.22
N TYR A 403 6.27 8.76 -16.24
CA TYR A 403 6.47 9.11 -14.84
C TYR A 403 7.70 10.03 -14.67
N LEU A 404 7.66 10.91 -13.66
CA LEU A 404 8.67 11.94 -13.37
C LEU A 404 8.90 12.99 -14.48
N GLY A 405 8.26 12.89 -15.64
CA GLY A 405 8.38 13.88 -16.72
C GLY A 405 7.75 15.24 -16.42
N ARG A 406 6.87 15.31 -15.41
CA ARG A 406 6.38 16.59 -14.86
C ARG A 406 7.34 17.21 -13.85
N VAL A 407 8.17 16.39 -13.20
CA VAL A 407 9.11 16.82 -12.16
C VAL A 407 10.41 17.33 -12.78
N PHE A 408 10.92 16.61 -13.76
CA PHE A 408 12.17 16.94 -14.43
C PHE A 408 11.94 17.63 -15.75
N ALA A 409 12.64 18.75 -15.97
CA ALA A 409 12.68 19.38 -17.28
C ALA A 409 13.17 18.39 -18.36
N PRO A 410 12.75 18.54 -19.63
CA PRO A 410 13.14 17.63 -20.71
C PRO A 410 14.64 17.38 -20.84
N ARG A 411 15.49 18.31 -20.40
CA ARG A 411 16.96 18.16 -20.41
C ARG A 411 17.50 17.27 -19.29
N MET A 412 16.79 17.12 -18.18
CA MET A 412 17.16 16.33 -17.01
C MET A 412 16.57 14.90 -17.04
N LEU A 413 15.76 14.57 -18.06
CA LEU A 413 15.13 13.25 -18.22
C LEU A 413 15.56 12.60 -19.54
N ARG A 414 16.00 11.34 -19.52
CA ARG A 414 16.43 10.60 -20.71
C ARG A 414 15.76 9.25 -20.78
N VAL A 415 14.80 9.10 -21.71
CA VAL A 415 14.07 7.86 -21.93
C VAL A 415 14.78 6.99 -22.96
N VAL A 416 15.36 5.88 -22.47
CA VAL A 416 15.92 4.79 -23.29
C VAL A 416 15.03 3.54 -23.28
N ALA A 417 14.00 3.51 -22.43
CA ALA A 417 12.94 2.51 -22.42
C ALA A 417 12.27 2.33 -23.79
N CYS A 418 11.74 1.15 -24.08
CA CYS A 418 11.08 0.88 -25.36
C CYS A 418 9.86 -0.02 -25.16
N SER A 419 8.72 0.38 -25.74
CA SER A 419 7.52 -0.45 -25.77
C SER A 419 7.79 -1.86 -26.30
N GLY A 420 7.23 -2.85 -25.60
CA GLY A 420 7.38 -4.28 -25.88
C GLY A 420 8.68 -4.90 -25.37
N ALA A 421 9.65 -4.12 -24.88
CA ALA A 421 10.94 -4.64 -24.45
C ALA A 421 10.81 -5.67 -23.30
N GLU A 422 11.44 -6.83 -23.47
CA GLU A 422 11.73 -7.80 -22.41
C GLU A 422 13.04 -7.43 -21.72
N SER A 423 13.34 -8.03 -20.56
CA SER A 423 14.53 -7.71 -19.77
C SER A 423 15.86 -7.85 -20.55
N GLN A 424 15.93 -8.76 -21.52
CA GLN A 424 17.08 -8.93 -22.42
C GLN A 424 17.39 -7.68 -23.27
N ALA A 425 16.39 -6.84 -23.54
CA ALA A 425 16.55 -5.60 -24.32
C ALA A 425 17.49 -4.58 -23.67
N LEU A 426 17.76 -4.75 -22.37
CA LEU A 426 18.74 -3.93 -21.67
C LEU A 426 20.14 -4.10 -22.29
N THR A 427 20.52 -5.34 -22.62
CA THR A 427 21.86 -5.68 -23.13
C THR A 427 21.88 -6.00 -24.61
N GLU A 428 20.76 -6.40 -25.21
CA GLU A 428 20.66 -6.73 -26.63
C GLU A 428 19.65 -5.83 -27.38
N PRO A 429 19.83 -5.59 -28.69
CA PRO A 429 18.81 -4.92 -29.49
C PRO A 429 17.49 -5.69 -29.49
N TYR A 430 16.38 -4.97 -29.36
CA TYR A 430 15.02 -5.53 -29.33
C TYR A 430 14.16 -4.99 -30.48
N GLY A 431 13.34 -5.86 -31.08
CA GLY A 431 12.40 -5.48 -32.14
C GLY A 431 13.10 -4.79 -33.32
N ALA A 432 12.71 -3.54 -33.61
CA ALA A 432 13.30 -2.74 -34.68
C ALA A 432 14.47 -1.85 -34.24
N THR A 433 14.88 -1.93 -32.96
CA THR A 433 16.01 -1.15 -32.45
C THR A 433 17.34 -1.69 -33.00
N THR A 434 18.34 -0.81 -33.10
CA THR A 434 19.69 -1.19 -33.57
C THR A 434 20.71 -1.31 -32.45
N LEU A 435 20.38 -0.78 -31.27
CA LEU A 435 21.18 -0.80 -30.06
C LEU A 435 20.33 -1.34 -28.91
N SER A 436 20.97 -1.97 -27.93
CA SER A 436 20.36 -2.21 -26.63
C SER A 436 20.23 -0.91 -25.84
N GLN A 437 19.44 -0.90 -24.77
CA GLN A 437 19.25 0.33 -23.98
C GLN A 437 20.57 0.82 -23.33
N ILE A 438 21.44 -0.10 -22.88
CA ILE A 438 22.78 0.27 -22.38
C ILE A 438 23.66 0.81 -23.52
N ALA A 439 23.66 0.16 -24.69
CA ALA A 439 24.45 0.63 -25.82
C ALA A 439 23.98 2.01 -26.31
N GLU A 440 22.67 2.26 -26.29
CA GLU A 440 22.09 3.56 -26.59
C GLU A 440 22.54 4.61 -25.57
N LEU A 441 22.40 4.36 -24.26
CA LEU A 441 22.90 5.26 -23.22
C LEU A 441 24.38 5.62 -23.43
N ASN A 442 25.23 4.62 -23.67
CA ASN A 442 26.66 4.81 -23.91
C ASN A 442 26.92 5.65 -25.17
N SER A 443 26.11 5.51 -26.21
CA SER A 443 26.22 6.30 -27.44
C SER A 443 25.86 7.78 -27.23
N LEU A 444 24.96 8.06 -26.29
CA LEU A 444 24.48 9.41 -25.97
C LEU A 444 25.47 10.20 -25.10
N ARG A 445 26.42 9.53 -24.44
CA ARG A 445 27.48 10.14 -23.61
C ARG A 445 26.95 11.02 -22.47
N TYR A 446 25.81 10.65 -21.89
CA TYR A 446 25.33 11.28 -20.66
C TYR A 446 26.04 10.69 -19.44
N VAL A 447 26.23 11.51 -18.41
CA VAL A 447 26.67 11.06 -17.09
C VAL A 447 25.42 10.94 -16.21
N PRO A 448 24.93 9.74 -15.87
CA PRO A 448 23.67 9.60 -15.14
C PRO A 448 23.72 10.19 -13.73
N GLY A 449 22.62 10.85 -13.30
CA GLY A 449 22.42 11.33 -11.92
C GLY A 449 21.61 10.36 -11.05
N ALA A 450 20.77 9.54 -11.67
CA ALA A 450 20.05 8.40 -11.12
C ALA A 450 19.48 7.57 -12.28
N GLY A 451 18.99 6.37 -12.02
CA GLY A 451 18.19 5.60 -12.97
C GLY A 451 16.86 5.17 -12.41
N VAL A 452 15.88 4.99 -13.28
CA VAL A 452 14.55 4.46 -12.96
C VAL A 452 14.11 3.48 -14.04
N MET A 453 13.38 2.41 -13.70
CA MET A 453 13.01 1.39 -14.68
C MET A 453 11.84 0.47 -14.32
N THR A 454 11.23 -0.11 -15.35
CA THR A 454 10.30 -1.26 -15.31
C THR A 454 10.77 -2.37 -16.24
N PHE A 455 10.80 -3.62 -15.78
CA PHE A 455 10.94 -4.82 -16.62
C PHE A 455 10.28 -6.02 -15.92
N GLY A 456 9.86 -7.00 -16.73
CA GLY A 456 9.31 -8.27 -16.28
C GLY A 456 7.93 -8.58 -16.84
N GLY A 457 7.13 -7.57 -17.16
CA GLY A 457 5.78 -7.76 -17.73
C GLY A 457 5.84 -8.47 -19.08
N ASN A 458 6.67 -8.01 -20.00
CA ASN A 458 6.81 -8.66 -21.31
C ASN A 458 7.47 -10.05 -21.20
N ASP A 459 8.35 -10.27 -20.22
CA ASP A 459 9.02 -11.55 -19.96
C ASP A 459 8.02 -12.67 -19.58
N ILE A 460 6.89 -12.34 -18.95
CA ILE A 460 5.78 -13.27 -18.69
C ILE A 460 4.70 -13.28 -19.79
N GLY A 461 4.94 -12.54 -20.88
CA GLY A 461 4.01 -12.44 -22.00
C GLY A 461 2.73 -11.68 -21.67
N PHE A 462 2.81 -10.50 -21.02
CA PHE A 462 1.62 -9.69 -20.66
C PHE A 462 0.66 -9.44 -21.84
N LYS A 463 1.19 -9.27 -23.05
CA LYS A 463 0.37 -9.13 -24.27
C LYS A 463 -0.48 -10.39 -24.57
N GLU A 464 0.06 -11.58 -24.32
CA GLU A 464 -0.68 -12.85 -24.42
C GLU A 464 -1.81 -12.88 -23.39
N VAL A 465 -1.54 -12.44 -22.15
CA VAL A 465 -2.53 -12.37 -21.08
C VAL A 465 -3.67 -11.42 -21.43
N VAL A 466 -3.37 -10.19 -21.83
CA VAL A 466 -4.38 -9.20 -22.24
C VAL A 466 -5.21 -9.72 -23.41
N THR A 467 -4.57 -10.29 -24.43
CA THR A 467 -5.28 -10.87 -25.58
C THR A 467 -6.17 -12.03 -25.14
N ALA A 468 -5.67 -12.89 -24.25
CA ALA A 468 -6.38 -14.05 -23.75
C ALA A 468 -7.60 -13.69 -22.90
N CYS A 469 -7.56 -12.57 -22.16
CA CYS A 469 -8.65 -12.16 -21.27
C CYS A 469 -9.68 -11.26 -21.93
N VAL A 470 -9.32 -10.59 -23.03
CA VAL A 470 -10.22 -9.62 -23.66
C VAL A 470 -10.78 -10.11 -24.99
N LEU A 471 -10.01 -10.89 -25.75
CA LEU A 471 -10.40 -11.34 -27.09
C LEU A 471 -10.60 -12.86 -27.21
N SER A 472 -10.26 -13.62 -26.17
CA SER A 472 -10.32 -15.09 -26.16
C SER A 472 -11.12 -15.55 -24.94
N GLU A 473 -11.84 -16.67 -25.04
CA GLU A 473 -12.48 -17.30 -23.87
C GLU A 473 -11.45 -18.05 -22.98
N THR A 474 -10.17 -18.03 -23.33
CA THR A 474 -9.12 -18.83 -22.69
C THR A 474 -8.61 -18.26 -21.37
N CYS A 475 -8.88 -17.01 -21.01
CA CYS A 475 -8.47 -16.48 -19.71
C CYS A 475 -9.17 -17.16 -18.55
N GLY A 476 -10.31 -17.82 -18.77
CA GLY A 476 -10.96 -18.70 -17.80
C GLY A 476 -10.26 -20.06 -17.59
N ASP A 477 -9.31 -20.44 -18.45
CA ASP A 477 -8.64 -21.75 -18.38
C ASP A 477 -7.65 -21.84 -17.21
N ALA A 478 -7.84 -22.84 -16.34
CA ALA A 478 -7.03 -23.00 -15.14
C ALA A 478 -5.54 -23.25 -15.43
N LYS A 479 -5.21 -23.98 -16.51
CA LYS A 479 -3.81 -24.28 -16.86
C LYS A 479 -3.11 -23.04 -17.41
N PHE A 480 -3.83 -22.23 -18.18
CA PHE A 480 -3.33 -20.93 -18.64
C PHE A 480 -2.97 -20.04 -17.44
N LYS A 481 -3.88 -19.92 -16.46
CA LYS A 481 -3.66 -19.13 -15.25
C LYS A 481 -2.46 -19.65 -14.44
N GLU A 482 -2.45 -20.95 -14.13
CA GLU A 482 -1.37 -21.59 -13.35
C GLU A 482 0.00 -21.40 -14.00
N ARG A 483 0.09 -21.58 -15.32
CA ARG A 483 1.32 -21.35 -16.07
C ARG A 483 1.80 -19.91 -15.95
N LYS A 484 0.89 -18.93 -16.10
CA LYS A 484 1.26 -17.50 -16.02
C LYS A 484 1.70 -17.07 -14.63
N ILE A 485 1.06 -17.60 -13.59
CA ILE A 485 1.51 -17.43 -12.20
C ILE A 485 2.91 -18.03 -12.01
N THR A 486 3.14 -19.26 -12.46
CA THR A 486 4.47 -19.91 -12.36
C THR A 486 5.55 -19.14 -13.13
N GLU A 487 5.23 -18.62 -14.32
CA GLU A 487 6.13 -17.78 -15.10
C GLU A 487 6.52 -16.52 -14.31
N ALA A 488 5.55 -15.85 -13.68
CA ALA A 488 5.79 -14.70 -12.82
C ALA A 488 6.67 -15.04 -11.60
N GLU A 489 6.33 -16.09 -10.84
CA GLU A 489 7.10 -16.55 -9.66
C GLU A 489 8.56 -16.91 -10.02
N SER A 490 8.78 -17.50 -11.19
CA SER A 490 10.12 -17.93 -11.61
C SER A 490 11.04 -16.78 -12.06
N LEU A 491 10.46 -15.61 -12.34
CA LEU A 491 11.16 -14.50 -12.99
C LEU A 491 12.20 -13.82 -12.09
N GLY A 492 12.02 -13.92 -10.76
CA GLY A 492 12.98 -13.40 -9.79
C GLY A 492 14.40 -13.99 -9.95
N GLY A 493 14.52 -15.19 -10.53
CA GLY A 493 15.81 -15.84 -10.78
C GLY A 493 16.67 -15.13 -11.84
N SER A 494 16.07 -14.37 -12.76
CA SER A 494 16.76 -13.69 -13.86
C SER A 494 16.78 -12.17 -13.73
N LEU A 495 15.71 -11.53 -13.24
CA LEU A 495 15.56 -10.07 -13.23
C LEU A 495 16.61 -9.34 -12.40
N TRP A 496 17.06 -9.91 -11.28
CA TRP A 496 18.10 -9.28 -10.46
C TRP A 496 19.38 -8.96 -11.24
N ARG A 497 19.73 -9.78 -12.26
CA ARG A 497 20.89 -9.55 -13.13
C ARG A 497 20.69 -8.29 -13.97
N THR A 498 19.49 -8.14 -14.53
CA THR A 498 19.09 -6.97 -15.30
C THR A 498 19.23 -5.69 -14.48
N TYR A 499 18.79 -5.70 -13.21
CA TYR A 499 18.91 -4.53 -12.34
C TYR A 499 20.36 -4.21 -11.97
N VAL A 500 21.17 -5.24 -11.67
CA VAL A 500 22.61 -5.07 -11.42
C VAL A 500 23.34 -4.53 -12.65
N GLN A 501 23.00 -4.99 -13.84
CA GLN A 501 23.59 -4.50 -15.10
C GLN A 501 23.21 -3.05 -15.38
N ALA A 502 21.93 -2.68 -15.22
CA ALA A 502 21.49 -1.30 -15.38
C ALA A 502 22.19 -0.36 -14.39
N TRP A 503 22.26 -0.75 -13.11
CA TRP A 503 22.98 0.01 -12.10
C TRP A 503 24.48 0.15 -12.43
N SER A 504 25.12 -0.94 -12.87
CA SER A 504 26.55 -0.98 -13.19
C SER A 504 26.88 -0.12 -14.42
N ALA A 505 26.02 -0.14 -15.44
CA ALA A 505 26.15 0.70 -16.64
C ALA A 505 26.17 2.20 -16.30
N MET A 506 25.44 2.62 -15.27
CA MET A 506 25.44 4.01 -14.80
C MET A 506 26.61 4.35 -13.86
N ASN A 507 27.29 3.35 -13.29
CA ASN A 507 28.24 3.49 -12.20
C ASN A 507 29.67 3.06 -12.55
N THR A 508 30.06 3.03 -13.82
CA THR A 508 31.44 2.75 -14.24
C THR A 508 32.43 3.76 -13.64
N SER A 509 33.70 3.35 -13.48
CA SER A 509 34.76 4.24 -12.97
C SER A 509 34.89 5.54 -13.76
N GLU A 510 34.69 5.45 -15.06
CA GLU A 510 34.77 6.55 -16.02
C GLU A 510 33.63 7.57 -15.78
N LEU A 511 32.38 7.10 -15.63
CA LEU A 511 31.24 7.98 -15.34
C LEU A 511 31.31 8.57 -13.94
N ARG A 512 31.76 7.80 -12.94
CA ARG A 512 31.89 8.28 -11.57
C ARG A 512 32.96 9.37 -11.44
N ALA A 513 34.03 9.30 -12.22
CA ALA A 513 35.06 10.34 -12.25
C ALA A 513 34.50 11.71 -12.70
N GLU A 514 33.41 11.73 -13.46
CA GLU A 514 32.72 12.95 -13.90
C GLU A 514 31.74 13.51 -12.84
N ARG A 515 31.52 12.80 -11.73
CA ARG A 515 30.65 13.21 -10.62
C ARG A 515 31.29 12.98 -9.24
N ASP A 516 32.53 13.43 -9.07
CA ASP A 516 33.29 13.39 -7.80
C ASP A 516 33.37 12.00 -7.15
N ASN A 517 33.46 10.95 -7.98
CA ASN A 517 33.42 9.54 -7.58
C ASN A 517 32.12 9.09 -6.89
N ALA A 518 31.05 9.88 -6.98
CA ALA A 518 29.75 9.54 -6.41
C ALA A 518 29.10 8.36 -7.15
N PHE A 519 28.43 7.50 -6.39
CA PHE A 519 27.55 6.47 -6.92
C PHE A 519 26.13 7.02 -7.04
N VAL A 520 25.40 6.55 -8.05
CA VAL A 520 24.01 6.93 -8.28
C VAL A 520 23.09 5.72 -8.14
N PRO A 521 21.89 5.89 -7.58
CA PRO A 521 20.97 4.78 -7.34
C PRO A 521 20.22 4.37 -8.60
N LEU A 522 19.67 3.16 -8.56
CA LEU A 522 18.68 2.67 -9.52
C LEU A 522 17.35 2.43 -8.78
N ILE A 523 16.26 2.99 -9.29
CA ILE A 523 14.92 2.81 -8.76
C ILE A 523 14.14 1.87 -9.69
N VAL A 524 13.66 0.75 -9.17
CA VAL A 524 12.85 -0.21 -9.91
C VAL A 524 11.40 -0.03 -9.48
N LEU A 525 10.52 0.18 -10.45
CA LEU A 525 9.09 0.37 -10.20
C LEU A 525 8.33 -0.96 -10.37
N PRO A 526 7.39 -1.29 -9.48
CA PRO A 526 6.38 -2.31 -9.77
C PRO A 526 5.44 -1.86 -10.89
N TYR A 527 4.69 -2.82 -11.43
CA TYR A 527 3.55 -2.52 -12.29
C TYR A 527 2.34 -2.14 -11.43
N PRO A 528 1.61 -1.06 -11.77
CA PRO A 528 0.42 -0.66 -11.03
C PRO A 528 -0.70 -1.68 -11.19
N LYS A 529 -1.51 -1.84 -10.14
CA LYS A 529 -2.71 -2.68 -10.16
C LYS A 529 -3.78 -2.03 -11.02
N LEU A 530 -3.99 -2.62 -12.20
CA LEU A 530 -4.93 -2.11 -13.19
C LEU A 530 -6.39 -2.36 -12.81
N THR A 531 -6.68 -3.32 -11.94
CA THR A 531 -8.04 -3.70 -11.52
C THR A 531 -8.31 -3.33 -10.05
N PRO A 532 -9.58 -3.16 -9.63
CA PRO A 532 -9.96 -3.04 -8.22
C PRO A 532 -9.55 -4.27 -7.41
N VAL A 533 -9.59 -4.14 -6.08
CA VAL A 533 -9.44 -5.30 -5.20
C VAL A 533 -10.53 -6.34 -5.52
N PRO A 534 -10.22 -7.66 -5.51
CA PRO A 534 -11.17 -8.70 -5.92
C PRO A 534 -12.51 -8.68 -5.17
N ALA A 535 -12.50 -8.21 -3.92
CA ALA A 535 -13.70 -8.06 -3.09
C ALA A 535 -14.75 -7.08 -3.67
N ARG A 536 -14.36 -6.19 -4.60
CA ARG A 536 -15.28 -5.30 -5.32
C ARG A 536 -15.95 -5.97 -6.53
N GLY A 537 -15.59 -7.21 -6.86
CA GLY A 537 -16.12 -7.96 -8.01
C GLY A 537 -15.43 -7.60 -9.34
N GLY A 538 -16.05 -7.98 -10.45
CA GLY A 538 -15.57 -7.66 -11.80
C GLY A 538 -16.03 -6.30 -12.31
N CYS A 539 -15.51 -5.88 -13.46
CA CYS A 539 -15.92 -4.65 -14.13
C CYS A 539 -16.23 -4.88 -15.62
N ALA A 540 -17.52 -5.06 -15.91
CA ALA A 540 -18.00 -5.24 -17.28
C ALA A 540 -17.86 -3.94 -18.09
N PRO A 541 -17.49 -4.01 -19.39
CA PRO A 541 -17.30 -5.23 -20.18
C PRO A 541 -15.87 -5.80 -20.16
N TRP A 542 -14.94 -5.24 -19.38
CA TRP A 542 -13.51 -5.54 -19.49
C TRP A 542 -13.08 -6.81 -18.75
N PHE A 543 -13.59 -7.03 -17.55
CA PHE A 543 -13.21 -8.18 -16.73
C PHE A 543 -14.39 -8.73 -15.93
N THR A 544 -14.53 -10.04 -15.92
CA THR A 544 -15.35 -10.77 -14.93
C THR A 544 -14.71 -10.71 -13.54
N PRO A 545 -15.44 -11.06 -12.46
CA PRO A 545 -14.86 -11.18 -11.12
C PRO A 545 -13.66 -12.14 -11.08
N GLU A 546 -13.75 -13.27 -11.78
CA GLU A 546 -12.71 -14.29 -11.84
C GLU A 546 -11.46 -13.82 -12.60
N GLU A 547 -11.64 -13.04 -13.66
CA GLU A 547 -10.54 -12.43 -14.41
C GLU A 547 -9.91 -11.27 -13.63
N THR A 548 -10.72 -10.49 -12.91
CA THR A 548 -10.24 -9.44 -12.01
C THR A 548 -9.35 -10.01 -10.92
N ALA A 549 -9.77 -11.12 -10.29
CA ALA A 549 -8.99 -11.84 -9.29
C ALA A 549 -7.68 -12.40 -9.87
N PHE A 550 -7.74 -12.98 -11.07
CA PHE A 550 -6.54 -13.48 -11.75
C PHE A 550 -5.56 -12.37 -12.13
N ALA A 551 -6.03 -11.27 -12.72
CA ALA A 551 -5.17 -10.14 -13.07
C ALA A 551 -4.53 -9.51 -11.84
N ASP A 552 -5.29 -9.37 -10.74
CA ASP A 552 -4.75 -8.92 -9.46
C ASP A 552 -3.66 -9.85 -8.93
N GLN A 553 -3.91 -11.16 -8.92
CA GLN A 553 -2.94 -12.15 -8.47
C GLN A 553 -1.67 -12.13 -9.34
N LEU A 554 -1.81 -12.17 -10.67
CA LEU A 554 -0.67 -12.20 -11.58
C LEU A 554 0.26 -10.99 -11.41
N VAL A 555 -0.31 -9.79 -11.29
CA VAL A 555 0.50 -8.59 -11.05
C VAL A 555 1.14 -8.62 -9.67
N ALA A 556 0.49 -9.21 -8.66
CA ALA A 556 1.07 -9.36 -7.32
C ALA A 556 2.30 -10.28 -7.35
N GLU A 557 2.20 -11.44 -7.98
CA GLU A 557 3.32 -12.39 -8.08
C GLU A 557 4.49 -11.82 -8.90
N LEU A 558 4.18 -11.07 -9.96
CA LEU A 558 5.18 -10.36 -10.74
C LEU A 558 5.89 -9.29 -9.89
N ASN A 559 5.12 -8.44 -9.21
CA ASN A 559 5.66 -7.39 -8.35
C ASN A 559 6.46 -7.95 -7.18
N GLN A 560 6.05 -9.09 -6.63
CA GLN A 560 6.81 -9.83 -5.61
C GLN A 560 8.16 -10.29 -6.18
N SER A 561 8.19 -10.89 -7.36
CA SER A 561 9.44 -11.32 -8.01
C SER A 561 10.38 -10.16 -8.33
N VAL A 562 9.84 -8.99 -8.70
CA VAL A 562 10.58 -7.74 -8.86
C VAL A 562 11.17 -7.28 -7.52
N ALA A 563 10.36 -7.25 -6.46
CA ALA A 563 10.79 -6.86 -5.12
C ALA A 563 11.89 -7.78 -4.57
N GLU A 564 11.74 -9.09 -4.72
CA GLU A 564 12.73 -10.10 -4.33
C GLU A 564 14.04 -9.93 -5.11
N SER A 565 13.96 -9.61 -6.40
CA SER A 565 15.13 -9.32 -7.24
C SER A 565 15.88 -8.07 -6.79
N VAL A 566 15.15 -7.01 -6.42
CA VAL A 566 15.76 -5.80 -5.84
C VAL A 566 16.39 -6.11 -4.48
N ALA A 567 15.68 -6.80 -3.59
CA ALA A 567 16.20 -7.19 -2.28
C ALA A 567 17.47 -8.04 -2.42
N ARG A 568 17.54 -8.92 -3.42
CA ARG A 568 18.75 -9.66 -3.76
C ARG A 568 19.89 -8.74 -4.19
N ALA A 569 19.64 -7.79 -5.09
CA ALA A 569 20.65 -6.82 -5.50
C ALA A 569 21.16 -5.99 -4.30
N GLN A 570 20.27 -5.59 -3.39
CA GLN A 570 20.64 -4.88 -2.16
C GLN A 570 21.51 -5.74 -1.23
N ARG A 571 21.17 -7.02 -1.02
CA ARG A 571 22.02 -7.96 -0.25
C ARG A 571 23.41 -8.13 -0.85
N LEU A 572 23.53 -8.06 -2.18
CA LEU A 572 24.82 -8.08 -2.89
C LEU A 572 25.58 -6.74 -2.79
N GLY A 573 24.97 -5.71 -2.19
CA GLY A 573 25.58 -4.41 -1.95
C GLY A 573 25.32 -3.38 -3.05
N TYR A 574 24.37 -3.61 -3.95
CA TYR A 574 24.02 -2.63 -4.97
C TYR A 574 22.97 -1.62 -4.45
N SER A 575 23.14 -0.35 -4.81
CA SER A 575 22.21 0.73 -4.46
C SER A 575 20.99 0.74 -5.39
N VAL A 576 20.21 -0.34 -5.33
CA VAL A 576 18.98 -0.56 -6.10
C VAL A 576 17.79 -0.52 -5.14
N PHE A 577 16.70 0.15 -5.52
CA PHE A 577 15.56 0.39 -4.63
C PHE A 577 14.24 0.03 -5.31
N TYR A 578 13.25 -0.42 -4.53
CA TYR A 578 11.95 -0.84 -5.04
C TYR A 578 10.85 0.14 -4.61
N ALA A 579 10.22 0.79 -5.58
CA ALA A 579 9.20 1.82 -5.36
C ALA A 579 7.80 1.24 -5.08
N SER A 580 7.65 0.62 -3.91
CA SER A 580 6.46 -0.16 -3.54
C SER A 580 5.13 0.57 -3.70
N ASP A 581 5.08 1.88 -3.43
CA ASP A 581 3.81 2.63 -3.46
C ASP A 581 3.22 2.78 -4.87
N VAL A 582 4.02 2.53 -5.93
CA VAL A 582 3.56 2.58 -7.32
C VAL A 582 2.56 1.46 -7.62
N GLU A 583 2.64 0.32 -6.92
CA GLU A 583 1.74 -0.82 -7.14
C GLU A 583 0.28 -0.43 -6.95
N ASP A 584 -0.04 0.37 -5.93
CA ASP A 584 -1.40 0.81 -5.63
C ASP A 584 -1.72 2.20 -6.20
N ALA A 585 -0.91 2.74 -7.13
CA ALA A 585 -1.08 4.09 -7.65
C ALA A 585 -2.45 4.34 -8.29
N PHE A 586 -3.11 3.31 -8.84
CA PHE A 586 -4.43 3.44 -9.50
C PHE A 586 -5.59 3.02 -8.58
N ARG A 587 -5.28 2.45 -7.41
CA ARG A 587 -6.27 1.99 -6.44
C ARG A 587 -6.57 3.08 -5.41
N PRO A 588 -7.79 3.08 -4.84
CA PRO A 588 -8.88 2.13 -5.10
C PRO A 588 -9.80 2.48 -6.28
N ASP A 589 -9.79 3.74 -6.74
CA ASP A 589 -10.93 4.28 -7.51
C ASP A 589 -10.58 4.72 -8.95
N ASN A 590 -9.31 4.61 -9.38
CA ASN A 590 -8.84 5.07 -10.70
C ASN A 590 -8.31 3.92 -11.58
N THR A 591 -8.68 2.69 -11.24
CA THR A 591 -8.38 1.49 -12.02
C THR A 591 -9.02 1.55 -13.41
N VAL A 592 -8.72 0.59 -14.29
CA VAL A 592 -9.34 0.52 -15.63
C VAL A 592 -10.86 0.44 -15.58
N CYS A 593 -11.41 -0.02 -14.45
CA CYS A 593 -12.83 -0.16 -14.17
C CYS A 593 -13.55 1.16 -13.83
N ALA A 594 -12.80 2.25 -13.64
CA ALA A 594 -13.37 3.57 -13.39
C ALA A 594 -14.00 4.16 -14.67
N SER A 595 -14.67 5.31 -14.52
CA SER A 595 -15.17 6.06 -15.67
C SER A 595 -14.01 6.45 -16.59
N GLU A 596 -14.30 6.72 -17.87
CA GLU A 596 -13.25 7.13 -18.81
C GLU A 596 -12.51 8.40 -18.38
N GLN A 597 -13.19 9.31 -17.68
CA GLN A 597 -12.61 10.54 -17.16
C GLN A 597 -11.72 10.29 -15.92
N ASP A 598 -12.04 9.26 -15.13
CA ASP A 598 -11.39 9.01 -13.84
C ASP A 598 -10.31 7.93 -13.91
N ARG A 599 -10.31 7.06 -14.93
CA ARG A 599 -9.33 5.96 -15.04
C ARG A 599 -7.92 6.45 -15.35
N TYR A 600 -6.95 5.81 -14.71
CA TYR A 600 -5.51 6.06 -14.89
C TYR A 600 -4.83 5.12 -15.86
N ALA A 601 -5.55 4.11 -16.34
CA ALA A 601 -5.11 3.28 -17.45
C ALA A 601 -6.13 3.30 -18.57
N ASN A 602 -5.64 3.23 -19.81
CA ASN A 602 -6.48 3.09 -20.98
C ASN A 602 -7.30 1.79 -20.88
N GLY A 603 -8.54 1.83 -21.37
CA GLY A 603 -9.32 0.61 -21.55
C GLY A 603 -8.81 -0.22 -22.73
N LEU A 604 -9.66 -1.12 -23.23
CA LEU A 604 -9.39 -1.79 -24.49
C LEU A 604 -9.43 -0.79 -25.65
N LEU A 605 -8.31 -0.62 -26.33
CA LEU A 605 -8.18 0.12 -27.58
C LEU A 605 -7.95 -0.87 -28.72
N THR A 606 -8.49 -0.59 -29.91
CA THR A 606 -8.36 -1.50 -31.06
C THR A 606 -7.81 -0.79 -32.29
N ASN A 607 -6.93 -1.48 -33.02
CA ASN A 607 -6.42 -1.09 -34.33
C ASN A 607 -6.96 -2.09 -35.37
N GLY A 608 -8.20 -1.88 -35.80
CA GLY A 608 -8.93 -2.87 -36.60
C GLY A 608 -9.29 -4.10 -35.74
N PRO A 609 -8.98 -5.34 -36.19
CA PRO A 609 -9.29 -6.56 -35.41
C PRO A 609 -8.29 -6.84 -34.28
N ALA A 610 -7.21 -6.06 -34.17
CA ALA A 610 -6.15 -6.28 -33.18
C ALA A 610 -6.28 -5.34 -31.97
N VAL A 611 -5.85 -5.79 -30.79
CA VAL A 611 -5.64 -4.94 -29.62
C VAL A 611 -4.56 -3.91 -29.95
N ALA A 612 -4.85 -2.63 -29.75
CA ALA A 612 -3.87 -1.56 -29.89
C ALA A 612 -2.88 -1.62 -28.72
N SER A 613 -1.60 -1.31 -28.99
CA SER A 613 -0.52 -1.46 -28.01
C SER A 613 -0.74 -0.64 -26.74
N GLU A 614 -1.40 0.52 -26.83
CA GLU A 614 -1.72 1.40 -25.70
C GLU A 614 -2.80 0.86 -24.74
N SER A 615 -3.46 -0.25 -25.08
CA SER A 615 -4.50 -0.83 -24.23
C SER A 615 -3.93 -1.20 -22.87
N PHE A 616 -4.67 -0.89 -21.80
CA PHE A 616 -4.28 -1.18 -20.41
C PHE A 616 -2.98 -0.52 -19.92
N HIS A 617 -2.41 0.42 -20.70
CA HIS A 617 -1.26 1.21 -20.27
C HIS A 617 -1.70 2.47 -19.52
N PRO A 618 -0.83 3.05 -18.69
CA PRO A 618 -1.14 4.29 -18.00
C PRO A 618 -1.48 5.43 -18.99
N THR A 619 -2.51 6.20 -18.65
CA THR A 619 -2.79 7.47 -19.32
C THR A 619 -1.78 8.53 -18.84
N ALA A 620 -1.79 9.71 -19.45
CA ALA A 620 -1.01 10.83 -18.92
C ALA A 620 -1.36 11.12 -17.44
N SER A 621 -2.62 10.96 -17.02
CA SER A 621 -3.02 11.10 -15.62
C SER A 621 -2.48 9.97 -14.74
N GLY A 622 -2.39 8.75 -15.27
CA GLY A 622 -1.82 7.59 -14.60
C GLY A 622 -0.33 7.71 -14.34
N TYR A 623 0.46 8.15 -15.32
CA TYR A 623 1.89 8.42 -15.11
C TYR A 623 2.15 9.52 -14.06
N ILE A 624 1.24 10.49 -13.96
CA ILE A 624 1.31 11.47 -12.88
C ILE A 624 0.95 10.80 -11.53
N ALA A 625 0.01 9.84 -11.49
CA ALA A 625 -0.31 9.12 -10.24
C ALA A 625 0.85 8.21 -9.79
N GLU A 626 1.57 7.60 -10.73
CA GLU A 626 2.83 6.92 -10.47
C GLU A 626 3.90 7.88 -9.97
N THR A 627 3.98 9.09 -10.54
CA THR A 627 4.87 10.16 -10.06
C THR A 627 4.58 10.52 -8.61
N ASP A 628 3.31 10.69 -8.25
CA ASP A 628 2.89 10.97 -6.87
C ASP A 628 3.28 9.82 -5.93
N ALA A 629 3.12 8.57 -6.38
CA ALA A 629 3.53 7.40 -5.64
C ALA A 629 5.05 7.33 -5.44
N ILE A 630 5.84 7.65 -6.47
CA ILE A 630 7.31 7.72 -6.38
C ILE A 630 7.73 8.81 -5.38
N ILE A 631 7.10 9.99 -5.43
CA ILE A 631 7.40 11.07 -4.48
C ILE A 631 7.14 10.60 -3.05
N ARG A 632 5.92 10.11 -2.76
CA ARG A 632 5.57 9.61 -1.41
C ARG A 632 6.54 8.55 -0.92
N TRP A 633 6.79 7.54 -1.74
CA TRP A 633 7.72 6.46 -1.42
C TRP A 633 9.13 6.96 -1.15
N SER A 634 9.63 7.94 -1.93
CA SER A 634 11.01 8.42 -1.81
C SER A 634 11.33 9.04 -0.45
N HIS A 635 10.33 9.50 0.30
CA HIS A 635 10.48 10.01 1.67
C HIS A 635 10.52 8.92 2.74
N THR A 636 10.18 7.69 2.39
CA THR A 636 10.10 6.56 3.33
C THR A 636 11.34 5.67 3.32
N VAL A 637 12.22 5.84 2.35
CA VAL A 637 13.35 4.96 2.10
C VAL A 637 14.61 5.48 2.76
N GLU A 638 15.29 4.61 3.49
CA GLU A 638 16.67 4.86 3.92
C GLU A 638 17.60 4.78 2.70
N VAL A 639 18.32 5.86 2.42
CA VAL A 639 19.15 5.97 1.22
C VAL A 639 20.60 5.61 1.54
N TRP A 640 21.15 4.67 0.80
CA TRP A 640 22.59 4.43 0.72
C TRP A 640 23.04 4.44 -0.73
N THR A 641 24.08 5.23 -1.02
CA THR A 641 24.62 5.33 -2.38
C THR A 641 25.92 4.54 -2.53
N LYS A 642 26.72 4.44 -1.48
CA LYS A 642 27.96 3.66 -1.50
C LYS A 642 27.65 2.16 -1.52
N PRO A 643 28.18 1.40 -2.49
CA PRO A 643 27.90 -0.01 -2.57
C PRO A 643 28.67 -0.80 -1.51
N GLY A 644 28.21 -2.04 -1.26
CA GLY A 644 28.86 -2.97 -0.36
C GLY A 644 30.27 -3.37 -0.81
N PRO A 645 31.10 -3.94 0.08
CA PRO A 645 32.52 -4.22 -0.18
C PRO A 645 32.77 -5.23 -1.31
N LEU A 646 31.74 -5.97 -1.74
CA LEU A 646 31.81 -6.97 -2.80
C LEU A 646 31.64 -6.38 -4.21
N VAL A 647 31.13 -5.14 -4.31
CA VAL A 647 30.88 -4.45 -5.60
C VAL A 647 32.12 -3.60 -5.93
N THR A 648 33.14 -4.24 -6.49
CA THR A 648 34.39 -3.58 -6.91
C THR A 648 34.27 -3.00 -8.32
N ASP A 649 35.23 -2.15 -8.71
CA ASP A 649 35.27 -1.59 -10.08
C ASP A 649 35.39 -2.65 -11.18
N ASP A 650 36.07 -3.77 -10.90
CA ASP A 650 36.15 -4.89 -11.85
C ASP A 650 34.79 -5.57 -12.02
N VAL A 651 34.04 -5.73 -10.93
CA VAL A 651 32.68 -6.30 -10.94
C VAL A 651 31.74 -5.36 -11.70
N ILE A 652 31.80 -4.06 -11.42
CA ILE A 652 31.01 -3.04 -12.13
C ILE A 652 31.32 -3.08 -13.63
N ARG A 653 32.61 -3.08 -14.00
CA ARG A 653 33.05 -3.11 -15.39
C ARG A 653 32.58 -4.38 -16.12
N ALA A 654 32.61 -5.53 -15.43
CA ALA A 654 32.13 -6.79 -15.98
C ALA A 654 30.61 -6.74 -16.26
N HIS A 655 29.85 -6.09 -15.39
CA HIS A 655 28.38 -5.99 -15.52
C HIS A 655 27.90 -4.83 -16.41
N SER A 656 28.78 -3.89 -16.79
CA SER A 656 28.41 -2.66 -17.51
C SER A 656 28.43 -2.75 -19.05
N VAL A 657 28.81 -3.89 -19.65
CA VAL A 657 29.04 -4.01 -21.11
C VAL A 657 27.90 -4.71 -21.85
N ALA A 658 27.51 -4.15 -23.00
CA ALA A 658 26.38 -4.60 -23.82
C ALA A 658 26.68 -5.72 -24.84
N SER A 659 27.94 -6.15 -25.01
CA SER A 659 28.28 -6.99 -26.18
C SER A 659 29.56 -7.81 -26.09
N VAL A 660 29.81 -8.44 -24.94
CA VAL A 660 30.74 -9.57 -24.91
C VAL A 660 30.00 -10.73 -24.26
N PRO A 661 29.93 -11.92 -24.89
CA PRO A 661 29.68 -13.15 -24.16
C PRO A 661 30.92 -13.38 -23.32
N VAL A 662 31.08 -12.57 -22.28
CA VAL A 662 31.91 -13.00 -21.18
C VAL A 662 31.05 -14.10 -20.60
N ASP A 663 31.56 -15.33 -20.64
CA ASP A 663 31.27 -16.29 -19.58
C ASP A 663 31.73 -15.62 -18.27
N ILE A 664 30.99 -14.60 -17.82
CA ILE A 664 30.99 -14.19 -16.43
C ILE A 664 30.32 -15.41 -15.84
N GLU A 665 31.11 -16.30 -15.26
CA GLU A 665 30.61 -17.22 -14.25
C GLU A 665 30.08 -16.33 -13.12
N TRP A 666 28.86 -15.81 -13.33
CA TRP A 666 27.95 -15.46 -12.28
C TRP A 666 27.98 -16.66 -11.36
N PRO A 667 28.36 -16.51 -10.08
CA PRO A 667 28.51 -17.66 -9.22
C PRO A 667 27.21 -18.44 -9.28
N THR A 668 27.27 -19.65 -9.86
CA THR A 668 26.08 -20.44 -10.12
C THR A 668 25.44 -20.68 -8.76
N PRO A 669 24.20 -20.21 -8.53
CA PRO A 669 23.55 -20.44 -7.25
C PRO A 669 23.53 -21.93 -7.02
N TYR A 670 24.20 -22.34 -5.95
CA TYR A 670 24.35 -23.75 -5.66
C TYR A 670 23.50 -24.06 -4.44
N ASP A 671 22.50 -24.92 -4.66
CA ASP A 671 21.55 -25.33 -3.65
C ASP A 671 22.22 -26.28 -2.64
N ILE A 672 22.41 -25.79 -1.42
CA ILE A 672 22.93 -26.52 -0.27
C ILE A 672 22.04 -27.73 0.06
N ASN A 673 20.76 -27.69 -0.34
CA ASN A 673 19.77 -28.74 -0.09
C ASN A 673 19.71 -29.82 -1.18
N LYS A 674 20.23 -29.58 -2.39
CA LYS A 674 20.15 -30.51 -3.53
C LYS A 674 21.53 -30.74 -4.14
N GLN A 675 22.09 -31.94 -3.98
CA GLN A 675 23.40 -32.30 -4.56
C GLN A 675 23.36 -33.43 -5.59
N LEU A 676 23.85 -33.14 -6.81
CA LEU A 676 24.37 -34.14 -7.75
C LEU A 676 25.52 -33.52 -8.61
N GLY A 677 26.74 -33.45 -8.06
CA GLY A 677 27.95 -33.11 -8.85
C GLY A 677 29.00 -32.31 -8.08
N GLY A 678 30.29 -32.58 -8.31
CA GLY A 678 31.40 -31.83 -7.72
C GLY A 678 31.56 -30.44 -8.32
N LEU A 679 31.74 -29.44 -7.47
CA LEU A 679 31.88 -28.03 -7.86
C LEU A 679 33.31 -27.74 -8.35
N THR A 680 33.50 -26.93 -9.40
CA THR A 680 34.84 -26.48 -9.85
C THR A 680 34.88 -24.95 -9.84
N VAL A 681 35.84 -24.35 -9.12
CA VAL A 681 35.92 -22.89 -8.92
C VAL A 681 37.38 -22.44 -9.06
N PRO A 682 37.70 -21.29 -9.68
CA PRO A 682 39.08 -20.79 -9.72
C PRO A 682 39.56 -20.27 -8.35
N GLN A 683 40.88 -20.26 -8.11
CA GLN A 683 41.47 -19.52 -6.98
C GLN A 683 41.03 -18.05 -7.02
N GLY A 684 40.70 -17.47 -5.86
CA GLY A 684 40.17 -16.10 -5.82
C GLY A 684 38.72 -15.97 -6.33
N GLY A 685 38.11 -17.07 -6.76
CA GLY A 685 36.76 -17.14 -7.31
C GLY A 685 35.66 -16.92 -6.28
N ILE A 686 34.42 -16.80 -6.75
CA ILE A 686 33.24 -16.50 -5.92
C ILE A 686 32.32 -17.73 -5.87
N LEU A 687 31.80 -18.03 -4.69
CA LEU A 687 30.73 -18.99 -4.43
C LEU A 687 29.42 -18.24 -4.14
N ALA A 688 28.29 -18.76 -4.63
CA ALA A 688 26.95 -18.27 -4.27
C ALA A 688 26.13 -19.39 -3.63
N PRO A 689 26.38 -19.73 -2.35
CA PRO A 689 25.59 -20.72 -1.65
C PRO A 689 24.14 -20.23 -1.45
N THR A 690 23.17 -21.07 -1.79
CA THR A 690 21.74 -20.84 -1.52
C THR A 690 21.12 -22.06 -0.84
N GLY A 691 20.18 -21.89 0.09
CA GLY A 691 19.51 -23.02 0.72
C GLY A 691 18.41 -22.59 1.69
N SER A 692 17.52 -23.50 2.03
CA SER A 692 16.40 -23.28 2.96
C SER A 692 16.31 -24.36 4.05
N GLY A 693 15.49 -24.13 5.08
CA GLY A 693 15.33 -25.06 6.19
C GLY A 693 16.31 -24.83 7.36
N PHE A 694 16.95 -23.66 7.39
CA PHE A 694 17.75 -23.20 8.51
C PHE A 694 16.87 -22.53 9.58
N ALA A 695 17.34 -22.46 10.81
CA ALA A 695 16.68 -21.66 11.85
C ALA A 695 16.77 -20.17 11.51
N PRO A 696 15.65 -19.43 11.53
CA PRO A 696 15.64 -17.98 11.29
C PRO A 696 16.62 -17.21 12.18
N GLY A 697 17.32 -16.23 11.60
CA GLY A 697 18.29 -15.38 12.29
C GLY A 697 19.60 -16.07 12.70
N THR A 698 19.81 -17.33 12.34
CA THR A 698 21.02 -18.08 12.73
C THR A 698 22.15 -17.97 11.71
N PRO A 699 23.43 -18.03 12.16
CA PRO A 699 24.56 -18.01 11.27
C PRO A 699 24.75 -19.34 10.53
N VAL A 700 24.88 -19.26 9.21
CA VAL A 700 25.27 -20.33 8.30
C VAL A 700 26.73 -20.10 7.90
N THR A 701 27.63 -20.82 8.55
CA THR A 701 29.08 -20.66 8.36
C THR A 701 29.59 -21.60 7.30
N THR A 702 30.37 -21.08 6.35
CA THR A 702 30.99 -21.89 5.29
C THR A 702 32.50 -21.87 5.44
N THR A 703 33.08 -23.07 5.50
CA THR A 703 34.52 -23.30 5.65
C THR A 703 35.00 -24.14 4.48
N ILE A 704 36.18 -23.86 3.94
CA ILE A 704 36.85 -24.74 2.98
C ILE A 704 37.92 -25.56 3.70
N HIS A 705 37.87 -26.89 3.51
CA HIS A 705 38.72 -27.85 4.19
C HIS A 705 39.78 -28.39 3.22
N SER A 706 40.98 -27.85 3.41
CA SER A 706 42.29 -28.45 3.14
C SER A 706 43.24 -28.12 4.31
N ASP A 707 43.28 -26.83 4.66
CA ASP A 707 43.56 -26.25 5.98
C ASP A 707 42.30 -25.42 6.36
N PRO A 708 41.64 -25.62 7.52
CA PRO A 708 40.33 -25.04 7.78
C PRO A 708 40.32 -23.51 7.66
N THR A 709 39.78 -23.00 6.55
CA THR A 709 39.71 -21.57 6.27
C THR A 709 38.25 -21.15 6.18
N VAL A 710 37.82 -20.25 7.07
CA VAL A 710 36.46 -19.70 7.07
C VAL A 710 36.32 -18.78 5.87
N LEU A 711 35.40 -19.11 4.95
CA LEU A 711 35.10 -18.30 3.77
C LEU A 711 34.16 -17.14 4.12
N GLY A 712 33.33 -17.33 5.14
CA GLY A 712 32.42 -16.33 5.69
C GLY A 712 31.20 -16.96 6.35
N THR A 713 30.36 -16.10 6.90
CA THR A 713 29.11 -16.47 7.57
C THR A 713 27.97 -15.68 6.95
N LEU A 714 26.95 -16.39 6.50
CA LEU A 714 25.68 -15.82 6.05
C LEU A 714 24.65 -15.93 7.17
N ILE A 715 23.64 -15.07 7.18
CA ILE A 715 22.56 -15.11 8.19
C ILE A 715 21.30 -15.64 7.51
N ALA A 716 20.66 -16.63 8.11
CA ALA A 716 19.36 -17.12 7.66
C ALA A 716 18.30 -16.05 7.90
N ASP A 717 17.51 -15.75 6.86
CA ASP A 717 16.41 -14.80 6.96
C ASP A 717 15.23 -15.36 7.77
N ASP A 718 14.16 -14.57 7.88
CA ASP A 718 12.95 -14.93 8.64
C ASP A 718 12.24 -16.19 8.12
N SER A 719 12.49 -16.58 6.86
CA SER A 719 11.97 -17.80 6.25
C SER A 719 12.89 -19.01 6.43
N GLY A 720 14.05 -18.83 7.09
CA GLY A 720 15.07 -19.86 7.21
C GLY A 720 15.83 -20.11 5.90
N HIS A 721 15.84 -19.12 5.00
CA HIS A 721 16.57 -19.15 3.73
C HIS A 721 17.89 -18.38 3.82
N VAL A 722 18.88 -18.84 3.06
CA VAL A 722 20.18 -18.20 2.92
C VAL A 722 20.49 -18.05 1.44
N ASP A 723 20.91 -16.85 1.05
CA ASP A 723 21.44 -16.49 -0.27
C ASP A 723 22.50 -15.40 -0.08
N GLY A 724 23.71 -15.64 -0.57
CA GLY A 724 24.82 -14.71 -0.42
C GLY A 724 26.02 -15.13 -1.26
N THR A 725 27.09 -14.33 -1.22
CA THR A 725 28.34 -14.65 -1.93
C THR A 725 29.52 -14.74 -0.98
N LEU A 726 30.41 -15.69 -1.25
CA LEU A 726 31.62 -15.96 -0.47
C LEU A 726 32.82 -16.05 -1.41
N ARG A 727 33.97 -15.50 -1.03
CA ARG A 727 35.18 -15.54 -1.85
C ARG A 727 36.08 -16.69 -1.43
N ILE A 728 36.56 -17.47 -2.40
CA ILE A 728 37.66 -18.41 -2.22
C ILE A 728 38.96 -17.61 -2.06
N PRO A 729 39.75 -17.81 -0.99
CA PRO A 729 41.03 -17.14 -0.82
C PRO A 729 41.97 -17.37 -2.01
N ALA A 730 42.71 -16.35 -2.41
CA ALA A 730 43.62 -16.42 -3.56
C ALA A 730 44.86 -17.31 -3.30
N ASP A 731 45.18 -17.54 -2.02
CA ASP A 731 46.31 -18.34 -1.54
C ASP A 731 45.96 -19.82 -1.31
N ILE A 732 44.69 -20.21 -1.46
CA ILE A 732 44.29 -21.61 -1.32
C ILE A 732 44.94 -22.48 -2.39
N GLN A 733 45.51 -23.63 -2.04
CA GLN A 733 46.19 -24.48 -3.03
C GLN A 733 45.23 -25.00 -4.11
N PRO A 734 45.60 -25.03 -5.41
CA PRO A 734 44.78 -25.71 -6.43
C PRO A 734 44.69 -27.20 -6.13
N GLY A 735 43.53 -27.81 -6.35
CA GLY A 735 43.29 -29.22 -6.06
C GLY A 735 41.90 -29.50 -5.51
N ARG A 736 41.69 -30.70 -4.97
CA ARG A 736 40.41 -31.09 -4.35
C ARG A 736 40.36 -30.60 -2.91
N HIS A 737 39.24 -29.98 -2.55
CA HIS A 737 38.91 -29.52 -1.21
C HIS A 737 37.50 -29.99 -0.85
N THR A 738 37.13 -29.78 0.41
CA THR A 738 35.75 -30.00 0.88
C THR A 738 35.19 -28.71 1.45
N LEU A 739 34.09 -28.20 0.91
CA LEU A 739 33.33 -27.14 1.57
C LEU A 739 32.50 -27.78 2.69
N VAL A 740 32.55 -27.19 3.86
CA VAL A 740 31.77 -27.58 5.04
C VAL A 740 30.88 -26.41 5.42
N ILE A 741 29.58 -26.65 5.36
CA ILE A 741 28.55 -25.68 5.74
C ILE A 741 27.96 -26.15 7.06
N SER A 742 27.93 -25.26 8.04
CA SER A 742 27.50 -25.53 9.41
C SER A 742 26.42 -24.52 9.81
N ALA A 743 25.28 -25.01 10.27
CA ALA A 743 24.12 -24.20 10.63
C ALA A 743 23.21 -24.91 11.64
N LEU A 744 22.19 -24.20 12.15
CA LEU A 744 21.05 -24.80 12.84
C LEU A 744 19.89 -25.01 11.85
N SER A 745 19.22 -26.15 11.91
CA SER A 745 17.98 -26.41 11.17
C SER A 745 16.80 -25.69 11.81
N ALA A 746 15.68 -25.58 11.09
CA ALA A 746 14.43 -25.01 11.62
C ALA A 746 13.95 -25.70 12.92
N ASP A 747 14.28 -26.97 13.12
CA ASP A 747 13.95 -27.75 14.33
C ASP A 747 14.95 -27.56 15.48
N GLY A 748 15.98 -26.71 15.29
CA GLY A 748 17.02 -26.44 16.28
C GLY A 748 18.16 -27.47 16.33
N GLU A 749 18.24 -28.38 15.35
CA GLU A 749 19.34 -29.34 15.26
C GLU A 749 20.55 -28.74 14.53
N PHE A 750 21.76 -29.07 14.99
CA PHE A 750 22.97 -28.67 14.28
C PHE A 750 23.16 -29.53 13.02
N ILE A 751 23.21 -28.88 11.86
CA ILE A 751 23.39 -29.54 10.56
C ILE A 751 24.73 -29.16 9.96
N GLU A 752 25.44 -30.19 9.50
CA GLU A 752 26.69 -30.05 8.75
C GLU A 752 26.52 -30.69 7.36
N ARG A 753 26.94 -29.98 6.32
CA ARG A 753 26.91 -30.44 4.93
C ARG A 753 28.28 -30.33 4.31
N ARG A 754 28.71 -31.39 3.62
CA ARG A 754 30.04 -31.50 3.02
C ARG A 754 29.94 -31.62 1.51
N ILE A 755 30.57 -30.68 0.80
CA ILE A 755 30.48 -30.55 -0.65
C ILE A 755 31.90 -30.68 -1.23
N PRO A 756 32.17 -31.66 -2.11
CA PRO A 756 33.45 -31.73 -2.80
C PRO A 756 33.58 -30.56 -3.78
N VAL A 757 34.69 -29.83 -3.69
CA VAL A 757 35.04 -28.72 -4.61
C VAL A 757 36.44 -28.93 -5.18
N SER A 758 36.62 -28.64 -6.46
CA SER A 758 37.93 -28.63 -7.13
C SER A 758 38.33 -27.19 -7.40
N VAL A 759 39.40 -26.71 -6.76
CA VAL A 759 39.96 -25.39 -7.01
C VAL A 759 40.97 -25.48 -8.15
N VAL A 760 40.78 -24.69 -9.20
CA VAL A 760 41.65 -24.65 -10.39
C VAL A 760 42.44 -23.35 -10.48
N LEU A 761 43.59 -23.39 -11.15
CA LEU A 761 44.34 -22.17 -11.48
C LEU A 761 43.57 -21.35 -12.52
N PRO A 762 43.51 -20.02 -12.39
CA PRO A 762 42.94 -19.17 -13.44
C PRO A 762 43.75 -19.32 -14.74
N THR A 763 43.05 -19.46 -15.87
CA THR A 763 43.68 -19.62 -17.18
C THR A 763 44.51 -18.38 -17.51
N PRO A 764 45.83 -18.49 -17.74
CA PRO A 764 46.66 -17.33 -18.01
C PRO A 764 46.23 -16.57 -19.27
N TRP A 765 46.22 -15.24 -19.22
CA TRP A 765 45.80 -14.37 -20.33
C TRP A 765 46.57 -14.61 -21.65
N TRP A 766 47.82 -15.12 -21.58
CA TRP A 766 48.62 -15.44 -22.76
C TRP A 766 48.08 -16.65 -23.54
N VAL A 767 47.34 -17.56 -22.89
CA VAL A 767 46.69 -18.71 -23.57
C VAL A 767 45.60 -18.21 -24.52
N TRP A 768 44.82 -17.22 -24.08
CA TRP A 768 43.84 -16.53 -24.92
C TRP A 768 44.52 -15.73 -26.04
N GLY A 769 45.62 -15.04 -25.73
CA GLY A 769 46.45 -14.37 -26.72
C GLY A 769 46.97 -15.33 -27.82
N ALA A 770 47.40 -16.54 -27.43
CA ALA A 770 47.86 -17.55 -28.37
C ALA A 770 46.75 -18.10 -29.27
N LEU A 771 45.53 -18.30 -28.73
CA LEU A 771 44.36 -18.72 -29.51
C LEU A 771 43.94 -17.67 -30.54
N VAL A 772 43.88 -16.40 -30.15
CA VAL A 772 43.58 -15.28 -31.05
C VAL A 772 44.63 -15.17 -32.14
N MET A 773 45.92 -15.26 -31.79
CA MET A 773 47.00 -15.26 -32.77
C MET A 773 46.90 -16.45 -33.73
N GLY A 774 46.54 -17.63 -33.24
CA GLY A 774 46.29 -18.81 -34.07
C GLY A 774 45.18 -18.59 -35.10
N VAL A 775 44.06 -17.99 -34.69
CA VAL A 775 42.94 -17.64 -35.59
C VAL A 775 43.35 -16.58 -36.61
N VAL A 776 44.09 -15.55 -36.19
CA VAL A 776 44.61 -14.51 -37.10
C VAL A 776 45.55 -15.10 -38.15
N PHE A 777 46.44 -16.01 -37.76
CA PHE A 777 47.30 -16.72 -38.71
C PHE A 777 46.50 -17.58 -39.69
N LEU A 778 45.45 -18.25 -39.21
CA LEU A 778 44.58 -19.08 -40.05
C LEU A 778 43.83 -18.22 -41.10
N ILE A 779 43.28 -17.08 -40.68
CA ILE A 779 42.61 -16.12 -41.56
C ILE A 779 43.59 -15.53 -42.58
N GLY A 780 44.80 -15.17 -42.14
CA GLY A 780 45.86 -14.67 -43.03
C GLY A 780 46.27 -15.70 -44.09
N ALA A 781 46.41 -16.97 -43.70
CA ALA A 781 46.71 -18.06 -44.63
C ALA A 781 45.59 -18.26 -45.66
N LEU A 782 44.32 -18.23 -45.22
CA LEU A 782 43.16 -18.33 -46.12
C LEU A 782 43.06 -17.14 -47.09
N ALA A 783 43.36 -15.92 -46.64
CA ALA A 783 43.39 -14.74 -47.48
C ALA A 783 44.48 -14.83 -48.58
N LEU A 784 45.67 -15.33 -48.23
CA LEU A 784 46.76 -15.55 -49.20
C LEU A 784 46.38 -16.60 -50.26
N VAL A 785 45.72 -17.69 -49.86
CA VAL A 785 45.18 -18.69 -50.79
C VAL A 785 44.14 -18.08 -51.72
N ALA A 786 43.22 -17.27 -51.20
CA ALA A 786 42.20 -16.58 -52.00
C ALA A 786 42.82 -15.59 -53.02
N VAL A 787 43.86 -14.85 -52.61
CA VAL A 787 44.61 -13.95 -53.51
C VAL A 787 45.35 -14.73 -54.59
N GLY A 788 45.97 -15.86 -54.25
CA GLY A 788 46.63 -16.75 -55.21
C GLY A 788 45.65 -17.32 -56.25
N LEU A 789 44.47 -17.75 -55.79
CA LEU A 789 43.40 -18.26 -56.66
C LEU A 789 42.83 -17.16 -57.56
N SER A 790 42.65 -15.93 -57.05
CA SER A 790 42.15 -14.80 -57.83
C SER A 790 43.16 -14.34 -58.91
N LYS A 791 44.47 -14.32 -58.60
CA LYS A 791 45.52 -14.05 -59.59
C LYS A 791 45.56 -15.12 -60.69
N ARG A 792 45.45 -16.41 -60.33
CA ARG A 792 45.36 -17.50 -61.32
C ARG A 792 44.11 -17.39 -62.19
N ARG A 793 42.97 -16.97 -61.61
CA ARG A 793 41.73 -16.73 -62.37
C ARG A 793 41.84 -15.55 -63.33
N ARG A 794 42.46 -14.44 -62.91
CA ARG A 794 42.71 -13.29 -63.79
C ARG A 794 43.69 -13.61 -64.92
N ALA A 795 44.75 -14.38 -64.64
CA ALA A 795 45.70 -14.82 -65.66
C ALA A 795 45.04 -15.72 -66.73
N ARG A 796 44.12 -16.61 -66.33
CA ARG A 796 43.34 -17.45 -67.26
C ARG A 796 42.32 -16.66 -68.10
N LEU A 797 41.76 -15.57 -67.56
CA LEU A 797 40.85 -14.70 -68.30
C LEU A 797 41.58 -13.80 -69.30
N ALA A 798 42.81 -13.40 -69.00
CA ALA A 798 43.64 -12.60 -69.91
C ALA A 798 44.18 -13.40 -71.12
N SER A 799 44.32 -14.73 -71.00
CA SER A 799 44.78 -15.60 -72.09
C SER A 799 43.65 -16.13 -72.99
N GLY A 800 42.41 -15.68 -72.80
CA GLY A 800 41.23 -16.16 -73.55
C GLY A 800 40.71 -15.20 -74.62
N HIS A 801 41.41 -14.11 -74.92
CA HIS A 801 41.06 -13.13 -75.97
C HIS A 801 42.30 -12.83 -76.84
N SER A 802 42.82 -13.87 -77.49
CA SER A 802 43.82 -13.76 -78.56
C SER A 802 43.60 -14.87 -79.57
#